data_AF-O76623-F1
#
_entry.id   AF-O76623-F1
#
_cell.length_a   1.000
_cell.length_b   1.000
_cell.length_c   1.000
_cell.angle_alpha   90.00
_cell.angle_beta   90.00
_cell.angle_gamma   90.00
#
_symmetry.space_group_name_H-M   'P 1'
#
loop_
_entity.id
_entity.type
_entity.pdbx_description
1 polymer ?
#
loop_
_entity_poly.entity_id
_entity_poly.type
_entity_poly.pdbx_seq_one_letter_code
_entity_poly.pdbx_strand_id
1 'polypeptide(L)'
;MRIKSIISMIILLKIAIFGIVTTFVECDNFNVNNVESLDHSSRRQFARAVSSHNNEDPATLFKKLPAVARLITAIAIINGFSDGSIPADPVIAELLNIDTASLQQLEKFNKTSVDKFMESLGSAVIDSHPDTLKVEQAILDMSEVKMAWKNIGSLSNIPANDTLHSLLTIGSWDISGLKSFDLKSTLDMMVSESSTVSDVKKQLADLSSSVKKLAFLNTMKPIIELLEKWKPIKPFADIMELYLGAGALWYPPPKPKFTENAEAVNNISLYADKLNIFVMKEVVGSPYSQIIRNVTAGFANGISDIGMLTSDSKDQWLERLLKPSFPLSGVRTLTKHASEMKKLDDLWKPVTTESHFYTMRQVTELQQHLGNLLPQNGIETSLTTLKTCPSESFNAQLATNLKNGAVHALLLLKQVKALESISSVVNSKDFQKYSNSTNSSDIKIMGRLLLPLTQKFKLIQDSGSLQEHADGAQGLMNFRKASIQTLIDHLDCFKDNTTDMDKIASTARSAKILRKLTSDKAFANNFNDVSSAVSKSLPLLGPLRKMAEAYKNDSSSEISELKKLKVLQDLSKPFGDAVGALISIKKASSGADFETFVKNGEAAQKNVKSSGTPNQKIHFESQFGDFEETTQQIEMFLFDVNSWEKSIAVKKNSNLSAYGQMFADLAIFNSIDLKFEERLAATEGFDDTQIVTEFRESLLKLSKLDLEFSRYKSALTIMPDVLNSVGAGFKGKKLDLPVSGGGVNNVSTSTQFAIVGDPNSALKYTVTILIIGAVLGTIAFLWCWRDQNCIYHKLRRHYFKPNHNMKTAREVDPNSQKPVASQSEPETERFVKRRAQTLVKTQPKPVSKAEKIATKPKESVKVSPKDAKTNTESEETKAVEKKSELKVQAK
;
A
#
# COMPACT_ATOMS: atom_id res chain seq x y z
N MET A 1 25.69 0.92 69.10
CA MET A 1 24.67 -0.03 68.58
C MET A 1 23.71 0.57 67.55
N ARG A 2 23.13 1.77 67.77
CA ARG A 2 22.14 2.37 66.84
C ARG A 2 22.67 2.68 65.42
N ILE A 3 23.92 3.07 65.27
CA ILE A 3 24.51 3.38 63.94
C ILE A 3 24.65 2.13 63.06
N LYS A 4 25.02 0.97 63.62
CA LYS A 4 25.07 -0.30 62.86
C LYS A 4 23.68 -0.73 62.37
N SER A 5 22.63 -0.48 63.15
CA SER A 5 21.25 -0.78 62.74
C SER A 5 20.80 0.09 61.56
N ILE A 6 21.12 1.40 61.59
CA ILE A 6 20.79 2.32 60.49
C ILE A 6 21.53 1.96 59.20
N ILE A 7 22.83 1.64 59.29
CA ILE A 7 23.61 1.21 58.11
C ILE A 7 23.05 -0.10 57.53
N SER A 8 22.70 -1.07 58.39
CA SER A 8 22.07 -2.32 57.95
C SER A 8 20.71 -2.07 57.29
N MET A 9 19.91 -1.13 57.79
CA MET A 9 18.62 -0.76 57.20
C MET A 9 18.79 -0.05 55.85
N ILE A 10 19.80 0.82 55.71
CA ILE A 10 20.12 1.49 54.44
C ILE A 10 20.64 0.48 53.40
N ILE A 11 21.46 -0.49 53.81
CA ILE A 11 21.92 -1.56 52.92
C ILE A 11 20.74 -2.44 52.49
N LEU A 12 19.85 -2.83 53.42
CA LEU A 12 18.66 -3.60 53.09
C LEU A 12 17.68 -2.81 52.19
N LEU A 13 17.53 -1.51 52.42
CA LEU A 13 16.70 -0.64 51.57
C LEU A 13 17.32 -0.48 50.17
N LYS A 14 18.65 -0.36 50.07
CA LYS A 14 19.34 -0.36 48.78
C LYS A 14 19.21 -1.70 48.06
N ILE A 15 19.29 -2.82 48.77
CA ILE A 15 19.08 -4.16 48.18
C ILE A 15 17.62 -4.33 47.76
N ALA A 16 16.65 -3.82 48.51
CA ALA A 16 15.23 -3.86 48.14
C ALA A 16 14.92 -2.96 46.94
N ILE A 17 15.48 -1.74 46.90
CA ILE A 17 15.35 -0.85 45.74
C ILE A 17 16.07 -1.44 44.53
N PHE A 18 17.26 -2.02 44.69
CA PHE A 18 17.97 -2.68 43.61
C PHE A 18 17.20 -3.91 43.13
N GLY A 19 16.59 -4.69 44.04
CA GLY A 19 15.71 -5.82 43.73
C GLY A 19 14.48 -5.41 42.94
N ILE A 20 13.79 -4.33 43.35
CA ILE A 20 12.62 -3.80 42.65
C ILE A 20 13.01 -3.23 41.27
N VAL A 21 14.15 -2.55 41.17
CA VAL A 21 14.66 -2.04 39.89
C VAL A 21 15.15 -3.19 39.00
N THR A 22 15.74 -4.26 39.53
CA THR A 22 16.12 -5.42 38.72
C THR A 22 14.92 -6.26 38.29
N THR A 23 13.80 -6.24 39.02
CA THR A 23 12.55 -6.84 38.51
C THR A 23 11.85 -5.99 37.45
N PHE A 24 12.26 -4.73 37.25
CA PHE A 24 11.70 -3.87 36.19
C PHE A 24 12.70 -3.53 35.09
N VAL A 25 13.95 -3.99 35.17
CA VAL A 25 14.97 -3.77 34.14
C VAL A 25 15.76 -5.05 33.88
N GLU A 26 15.05 -6.14 33.59
CA GLU A 26 15.58 -7.20 32.74
C GLU A 26 15.01 -7.04 31.34
N CYS A 27 15.68 -6.14 30.61
CA CYS A 27 16.00 -6.26 29.20
C CYS A 27 14.89 -6.82 28.28
N ASP A 28 14.05 -5.93 27.77
CA ASP A 28 13.58 -6.03 26.38
C ASP A 28 14.79 -5.82 25.45
N ASN A 29 15.72 -6.77 25.46
CA ASN A 29 16.50 -7.07 24.29
C ASN A 29 15.48 -7.54 23.26
N PHE A 30 14.97 -6.61 22.45
CA PHE A 30 14.21 -6.87 21.23
C PHE A 30 15.11 -7.69 20.28
N ASN A 31 15.26 -8.96 20.60
CA ASN A 31 15.80 -9.96 19.73
C ASN A 31 14.73 -10.15 18.65
N VAL A 32 14.93 -9.51 17.51
CA VAL A 32 14.05 -9.56 16.32
C VAL A 32 13.85 -10.99 15.79
N ASN A 33 14.38 -12.02 16.45
CA ASN A 33 14.15 -13.42 16.13
C ASN A 33 12.94 -14.07 16.81
N ASN A 34 12.16 -13.36 17.66
CA ASN A 34 11.01 -13.95 18.35
C ASN A 34 9.63 -13.71 17.68
N VAL A 35 9.54 -13.81 16.35
CA VAL A 35 8.24 -13.93 15.67
C VAL A 35 7.74 -15.39 15.65
N GLU A 36 8.54 -16.37 16.10
CA GLU A 36 8.13 -17.77 16.24
C GLU A 36 7.56 -18.11 17.63
N SER A 37 6.57 -17.37 18.13
CA SER A 37 5.54 -17.93 19.04
C SER A 37 4.44 -16.91 19.34
N LEU A 38 3.76 -16.39 18.32
CA LEU A 38 2.47 -15.77 18.57
C LEU A 38 1.48 -16.90 18.94
N ASP A 39 1.04 -16.91 20.19
CA ASP A 39 0.10 -17.90 20.73
C ASP A 39 -1.29 -17.70 20.09
N HIS A 40 -1.54 -18.45 19.02
CA HIS A 40 -2.72 -18.35 18.16
C HIS A 40 -3.82 -19.37 18.52
N SER A 41 -3.89 -19.79 19.79
CA SER A 41 -4.69 -20.95 20.20
C SER A 41 -6.19 -20.80 19.94
N SER A 42 -6.78 -19.63 20.17
CA SER A 42 -8.24 -19.44 20.17
C SER A 42 -8.88 -19.50 18.77
N ARG A 43 -8.34 -18.82 17.75
CA ARG A 43 -8.88 -18.90 16.38
C ARG A 43 -8.65 -20.26 15.72
N ARG A 44 -7.52 -20.92 16.02
CA ARG A 44 -7.15 -22.20 15.39
C ARG A 44 -7.89 -23.41 15.95
N GLN A 45 -8.23 -23.40 17.24
CA GLN A 45 -9.03 -24.50 17.83
C GLN A 45 -10.34 -24.71 17.07
N PHE A 46 -10.93 -23.64 16.55
CA PHE A 46 -12.18 -23.73 15.81
C PHE A 46 -12.00 -24.23 14.37
N ALA A 47 -10.98 -23.75 13.64
CA ALA A 47 -10.65 -24.30 12.31
C ALA A 47 -10.36 -25.80 12.35
N ARG A 48 -9.75 -26.30 13.44
CA ARG A 48 -9.54 -27.74 13.67
C ARG A 48 -10.84 -28.54 13.82
N ALA A 49 -11.91 -27.94 14.37
CA ALA A 49 -13.19 -28.60 14.53
C ALA A 49 -13.96 -28.75 13.20
N VAL A 50 -13.79 -27.78 12.28
CA VAL A 50 -14.49 -27.76 10.99
C VAL A 50 -13.75 -28.54 9.90
N SER A 51 -12.41 -28.60 9.96
CA SER A 51 -11.66 -29.51 9.09
C SER A 51 -12.09 -30.94 9.44
N SER A 52 -12.75 -31.64 8.51
CA SER A 52 -13.08 -33.06 8.71
C SER A 52 -11.84 -33.78 9.26
N HIS A 53 -12.00 -34.76 10.16
CA HIS A 53 -10.86 -35.45 10.79
C HIS A 53 -9.81 -36.00 9.79
N ASN A 54 -10.21 -36.11 8.51
CA ASN A 54 -9.42 -36.55 7.38
C ASN A 54 -8.68 -35.44 6.61
N ASN A 55 -8.97 -34.16 6.85
CA ASN A 55 -8.29 -33.03 6.23
C ASN A 55 -7.04 -32.64 7.02
N GLU A 56 -6.02 -32.16 6.31
CA GLU A 56 -4.80 -31.67 6.92
C GLU A 56 -5.06 -30.31 7.59
N ASP A 57 -4.55 -30.14 8.80
CA ASP A 57 -4.70 -28.88 9.54
C ASP A 57 -3.97 -27.77 8.74
N PRO A 58 -4.65 -26.67 8.36
CA PRO A 58 -4.02 -25.54 7.69
C PRO A 58 -2.75 -25.05 8.41
N ALA A 59 -2.69 -25.13 9.74
CA ALA A 59 -1.50 -24.78 10.51
C ALA A 59 -0.29 -25.68 10.18
N THR A 60 -0.54 -26.96 9.89
CA THR A 60 0.52 -27.89 9.44
C THR A 60 0.99 -27.48 8.04
N LEU A 61 0.08 -27.13 7.13
CA LEU A 61 0.42 -26.69 5.77
C LEU A 61 1.26 -25.41 5.77
N PHE A 62 0.85 -24.42 6.57
CA PHE A 62 1.58 -23.15 6.71
C PHE A 62 2.97 -23.32 7.30
N LYS A 63 3.23 -24.41 8.05
CA LYS A 63 4.58 -24.72 8.55
C LYS A 63 5.42 -25.48 7.53
N LYS A 64 4.80 -26.41 6.78
CA LYS A 64 5.54 -27.36 5.95
C LYS A 64 5.84 -26.89 4.53
N LEU A 65 4.94 -26.12 3.90
CA LEU A 65 5.16 -25.58 2.55
C LEU A 65 6.37 -24.62 2.48
N PRO A 66 6.59 -23.72 3.48
CA PRO A 66 7.85 -22.98 3.61
C PRO A 66 9.10 -23.86 3.59
N ALA A 67 9.10 -24.99 4.30
CA ALA A 67 10.25 -25.88 4.32
C ALA A 67 10.56 -26.48 2.93
N VAL A 68 9.53 -26.80 2.15
CA VAL A 68 9.70 -27.24 0.75
C VAL A 68 10.35 -26.12 -0.08
N ALA A 69 9.87 -24.88 0.05
CA ALA A 69 10.40 -23.74 -0.70
C ALA A 69 11.88 -23.48 -0.37
N ARG A 70 12.24 -23.56 0.92
CA ARG A 70 13.62 -23.43 1.39
C ARG A 70 14.53 -24.50 0.80
N LEU A 71 14.09 -25.77 0.79
CA LEU A 71 14.85 -26.87 0.19
C LEU A 71 15.07 -26.67 -1.31
N ILE A 72 14.02 -26.33 -2.07
CA ILE A 72 14.13 -26.08 -3.52
C ILE A 72 15.09 -24.91 -3.78
N THR A 73 14.94 -23.82 -3.04
CA THR A 73 15.79 -22.62 -3.19
C THR A 73 17.24 -22.90 -2.84
N ALA A 74 17.49 -23.66 -1.78
CA ALA A 74 18.83 -24.09 -1.42
C ALA A 74 19.50 -24.93 -2.53
N ILE A 75 18.76 -25.89 -3.10
CA ILE A 75 19.25 -26.71 -4.21
C ILE A 75 19.52 -25.85 -5.44
N ALA A 76 18.62 -24.92 -5.76
CA ALA A 76 18.77 -24.00 -6.88
C ALA A 76 20.03 -23.13 -6.75
N ILE A 77 20.25 -22.53 -5.58
CA ILE A 77 21.43 -21.70 -5.30
C ILE A 77 22.72 -22.54 -5.37
N ILE A 78 22.76 -23.72 -4.75
CA ILE A 78 23.95 -24.59 -4.79
C ILE A 78 24.28 -25.00 -6.23
N ASN A 79 23.28 -25.40 -7.00
CA ASN A 79 23.47 -25.79 -8.40
C ASN A 79 23.90 -24.59 -9.25
N GLY A 80 23.27 -23.43 -9.04
CA GLY A 80 23.58 -22.20 -9.74
C GLY A 80 24.96 -21.63 -9.43
N PHE A 81 25.43 -21.75 -8.19
CA PHE A 81 26.82 -21.43 -7.84
C PHE A 81 27.80 -22.43 -8.45
N SER A 82 27.46 -23.71 -8.43
CA SER A 82 28.31 -24.77 -8.97
C SER A 82 28.53 -24.69 -10.48
N ASP A 83 27.50 -24.31 -11.25
CA ASP A 83 27.59 -24.19 -12.71
C ASP A 83 27.76 -22.75 -13.21
N GLY A 84 27.69 -21.77 -12.31
CA GLY A 84 27.82 -20.35 -12.61
C GLY A 84 26.58 -19.68 -13.19
N SER A 85 25.43 -20.37 -13.26
CA SER A 85 24.17 -19.78 -13.75
C SER A 85 23.53 -18.80 -12.77
N ILE A 86 23.89 -18.85 -11.48
CA ILE A 86 23.48 -17.86 -10.48
C ILE A 86 24.74 -17.12 -9.99
N PRO A 87 24.90 -15.82 -10.29
CA PRO A 87 25.97 -15.00 -9.72
C PRO A 87 25.80 -14.83 -8.20
N ALA A 88 26.90 -14.54 -7.50
CA ALA A 88 26.89 -14.34 -6.05
C ALA A 88 26.09 -13.09 -5.64
N ASP A 89 26.24 -11.98 -6.38
CA ASP A 89 25.72 -10.67 -6.00
C ASP A 89 24.19 -10.63 -5.83
N PRO A 90 23.36 -11.21 -6.72
CA PRO A 90 21.93 -11.29 -6.48
C PRO A 90 21.57 -12.07 -5.21
N VAL A 91 22.28 -13.16 -4.91
CA VAL A 91 22.03 -13.93 -3.68
C VAL A 91 22.40 -13.10 -2.45
N ILE A 92 23.53 -12.40 -2.48
CA ILE A 92 23.98 -11.52 -1.39
C ILE A 92 22.98 -10.39 -1.17
N ALA A 93 22.64 -9.65 -2.22
CA ALA A 93 21.72 -8.52 -2.17
C ALA A 93 20.34 -8.94 -1.66
N GLU A 94 19.77 -10.00 -2.24
CA GLU A 94 18.42 -10.46 -1.88
C GLU A 94 18.38 -10.93 -0.41
N LEU A 95 19.38 -11.67 0.06
CA LEU A 95 19.43 -12.11 1.46
C LEU A 95 19.54 -10.95 2.46
N LEU A 96 20.12 -9.82 2.04
CA LEU A 96 20.23 -8.57 2.80
C LEU A 96 19.04 -7.63 2.58
N ASN A 97 18.04 -8.07 1.82
CA ASN A 97 16.83 -7.33 1.50
C ASN A 97 17.09 -5.97 0.81
N ILE A 98 18.11 -5.93 -0.06
CA ILE A 98 18.41 -4.80 -0.96
C ILE A 98 18.47 -5.30 -2.40
N ASP A 99 18.37 -4.39 -3.37
CA ASP A 99 18.56 -4.77 -4.77
C ASP A 99 20.04 -4.90 -5.14
N THR A 100 20.33 -5.57 -6.26
CA THR A 100 21.70 -5.79 -6.72
C THR A 100 22.40 -4.50 -7.14
N ALA A 101 21.67 -3.47 -7.58
CA ALA A 101 22.25 -2.18 -7.92
C ALA A 101 22.71 -1.42 -6.66
N SER A 102 21.94 -1.46 -5.57
CA SER A 102 22.30 -0.94 -4.25
C SER A 102 23.53 -1.65 -3.71
N LEU A 103 23.66 -2.98 -3.91
CA LEU A 103 24.88 -3.71 -3.54
C LEU A 103 26.10 -3.21 -4.33
N GLN A 104 25.98 -3.00 -5.64
CA GLN A 104 27.06 -2.47 -6.47
C GLN A 104 27.44 -1.02 -6.12
N GLN A 105 26.47 -0.21 -5.72
CA GLN A 105 26.72 1.15 -5.25
C GLN A 105 27.42 1.14 -3.88
N LEU A 106 27.07 0.19 -3.02
CA LEU A 106 27.72 0.00 -1.73
C LEU A 106 29.23 -0.27 -1.91
N GLU A 107 29.64 -1.03 -2.91
CA GLU A 107 31.08 -1.24 -3.18
C GLU A 107 31.86 0.03 -3.55
N LYS A 108 31.15 1.01 -4.12
CA LYS A 108 31.70 2.31 -4.50
C LYS A 108 31.62 3.32 -3.36
N PHE A 109 31.20 2.87 -2.17
CA PHE A 109 31.02 3.74 -1.02
C PHE A 109 32.31 4.47 -0.66
N ASN A 110 32.26 5.79 -0.65
CA ASN A 110 33.40 6.64 -0.35
C ASN A 110 33.21 7.32 1.02
N LYS A 111 33.75 6.68 2.06
CA LYS A 111 33.69 7.22 3.42
C LYS A 111 34.28 8.64 3.53
N THR A 112 35.38 8.94 2.83
CA THR A 112 35.99 10.27 2.87
C THR A 112 35.05 11.36 2.30
N SER A 113 34.30 11.04 1.26
CA SER A 113 33.31 11.97 0.69
C SER A 113 32.16 12.23 1.68
N VAL A 114 31.65 11.17 2.30
CA VAL A 114 30.61 11.24 3.33
C VAL A 114 31.07 12.02 4.56
N ASP A 115 32.30 11.79 5.01
CA ASP A 115 32.86 12.48 6.18
C ASP A 115 33.06 13.98 5.88
N LYS A 116 33.48 14.36 4.67
CA LYS A 116 33.54 15.78 4.23
C LYS A 116 32.16 16.43 4.17
N PHE A 117 31.16 15.70 3.66
CA PHE A 117 29.79 16.18 3.69
C PHE A 117 29.32 16.41 5.13
N MET A 118 29.55 15.45 6.03
CA MET A 118 29.19 15.60 7.45
C MET A 118 29.92 16.76 8.14
N GLU A 119 31.21 16.96 7.85
CA GLU A 119 31.98 18.11 8.33
C GLU A 119 31.39 19.43 7.83
N SER A 120 30.99 19.50 6.56
CA SER A 120 30.31 20.67 6.00
C SER A 120 28.99 20.98 6.73
N LEU A 121 28.22 19.94 7.09
CA LEU A 121 26.99 20.10 7.88
C LEU A 121 27.29 20.59 9.31
N GLY A 122 28.30 20.03 9.96
CA GLY A 122 28.67 20.39 11.34
C GLY A 122 29.30 21.79 11.47
N SER A 123 29.96 22.27 10.41
CA SER A 123 30.57 23.61 10.36
C SER A 123 29.59 24.73 9.96
N ALA A 124 28.43 24.38 9.41
CA ALA A 124 27.47 25.34 8.92
C ALA A 124 26.79 26.10 10.07
N VAL A 125 26.98 27.41 10.10
CA VAL A 125 26.29 28.31 11.03
C VAL A 125 24.99 28.77 10.37
N ILE A 126 23.87 28.25 10.85
CA ILE A 126 22.53 28.65 10.38
C ILE A 126 21.87 29.51 11.44
N ASP A 127 21.58 30.77 11.11
CA ASP A 127 20.89 31.71 11.98
C ASP A 127 19.47 31.21 12.30
N SER A 128 19.13 31.26 13.59
CA SER A 128 17.84 30.85 14.13
C SER A 128 17.10 32.03 14.78
N HIS A 129 17.47 33.27 14.45
CA HIS A 129 16.79 34.45 15.01
C HIS A 129 15.32 34.44 14.56
N PRO A 130 14.35 34.77 15.43
CA PRO A 130 12.92 34.68 15.09
C PRO A 130 12.53 35.40 13.79
N ASP A 131 13.23 36.49 13.46
CA ASP A 131 13.01 37.22 12.22
C ASP A 131 13.45 36.46 10.97
N THR A 132 14.58 35.76 11.02
CA THR A 132 15.07 34.92 9.91
C THR A 132 14.12 33.75 9.69
N LEU A 133 13.65 33.14 10.78
CA LEU A 133 12.66 32.06 10.74
C LEU A 133 11.35 32.51 10.09
N LYS A 134 10.88 33.74 10.37
CA LYS A 134 9.69 34.32 9.74
C LYS A 134 9.87 34.52 8.23
N VAL A 135 11.03 35.01 7.80
CA VAL A 135 11.33 35.19 6.36
C VAL A 135 11.36 33.84 5.65
N GLU A 136 12.06 32.85 6.21
CA GLU A 136 12.12 31.50 5.66
C GLU A 136 10.73 30.87 5.57
N GLN A 137 9.94 30.95 6.64
CA GLN A 137 8.59 30.38 6.62
C GLN A 137 7.71 31.07 5.57
N ALA A 138 7.79 32.38 5.43
CA ALA A 138 6.98 33.08 4.45
C ALA A 138 7.40 32.76 3.00
N ILE A 139 8.68 32.49 2.73
CA ILE A 139 9.15 31.94 1.45
C ILE A 139 8.53 30.57 1.18
N LEU A 140 8.49 29.70 2.19
CA LEU A 140 7.87 28.37 2.07
C LEU A 140 6.38 28.47 1.80
N ASP A 141 5.67 29.30 2.57
CA ASP A 141 4.23 29.54 2.42
C ASP A 141 3.93 30.09 1.02
N MET A 142 4.75 31.00 0.50
CA MET A 142 4.61 31.50 -0.87
C MET A 142 4.85 30.44 -1.95
N SER A 143 5.83 29.56 -1.77
CA SER A 143 6.04 28.43 -2.67
C SER A 143 4.84 27.47 -2.64
N GLU A 144 4.28 27.21 -1.45
CA GLU A 144 3.07 26.40 -1.30
C GLU A 144 1.86 27.07 -1.95
N VAL A 145 1.65 28.38 -1.75
CA VAL A 145 0.60 29.17 -2.42
C VAL A 145 0.75 29.09 -3.94
N LYS A 146 1.97 29.26 -4.48
CA LYS A 146 2.25 29.15 -5.91
C LYS A 146 1.84 27.78 -6.45
N MET A 147 2.30 26.71 -5.80
CA MET A 147 2.03 25.34 -6.22
C MET A 147 0.54 24.99 -6.11
N ALA A 148 -0.10 25.38 -5.00
CA ALA A 148 -1.51 25.17 -4.78
C ALA A 148 -2.37 25.92 -5.82
N TRP A 149 -2.06 27.19 -6.10
CA TRP A 149 -2.77 27.98 -7.12
C TRP A 149 -2.62 27.36 -8.52
N LYS A 150 -1.40 26.94 -8.87
CA LYS A 150 -1.13 26.23 -10.12
C LYS A 150 -1.93 24.93 -10.25
N ASN A 151 -2.09 24.19 -9.16
CA ASN A 151 -2.84 22.94 -9.14
C ASN A 151 -4.36 23.12 -9.19
N ILE A 152 -4.89 24.21 -8.64
CA ILE A 152 -6.32 24.56 -8.73
C ILE A 152 -6.71 24.87 -10.19
N GLY A 153 -5.84 25.58 -10.92
CA GLY A 153 -6.13 26.04 -12.27
C GLY A 153 -7.17 27.17 -12.27
N SER A 154 -8.04 27.20 -13.28
CA SER A 154 -9.04 28.27 -13.42
C SER A 154 -10.26 28.05 -12.53
N LEU A 155 -10.67 29.11 -11.82
CA LEU A 155 -11.93 29.18 -11.07
C LEU A 155 -13.10 29.78 -11.89
N SER A 156 -12.94 29.96 -13.21
CA SER A 156 -13.99 30.52 -14.08
C SER A 156 -15.26 29.65 -14.16
N ASN A 157 -15.14 28.35 -13.90
CA ASN A 157 -16.22 27.37 -14.03
C ASN A 157 -17.03 27.17 -12.73
N ILE A 158 -16.71 27.90 -11.66
CA ILE A 158 -17.49 27.87 -10.42
C ILE A 158 -18.92 28.37 -10.72
N PRO A 159 -19.98 27.68 -10.26
CA PRO A 159 -21.37 28.07 -10.51
C PRO A 159 -21.74 29.47 -9.99
N ALA A 160 -22.93 29.94 -10.36
CA ALA A 160 -23.53 31.14 -9.79
C ALA A 160 -24.09 30.88 -8.38
N ASN A 161 -24.14 31.92 -7.54
CA ASN A 161 -24.49 31.80 -6.12
C ASN A 161 -25.91 31.25 -5.89
N ASP A 162 -26.86 31.58 -6.77
CA ASP A 162 -28.24 31.12 -6.74
C ASP A 162 -28.36 29.59 -6.83
N THR A 163 -27.40 28.92 -7.48
CA THR A 163 -27.37 27.45 -7.55
C THR A 163 -27.20 26.79 -6.17
N LEU A 164 -26.57 27.46 -5.20
CA LEU A 164 -26.37 26.92 -3.84
C LEU A 164 -27.68 26.74 -3.07
N HIS A 165 -28.73 27.50 -3.39
CA HIS A 165 -30.04 27.33 -2.75
C HIS A 165 -30.67 25.97 -3.06
N SER A 166 -30.33 25.35 -4.20
CA SER A 166 -30.82 24.00 -4.54
C SER A 166 -30.37 22.93 -3.54
N LEU A 167 -29.24 23.14 -2.85
CA LEU A 167 -28.71 22.23 -1.83
C LEU A 167 -29.65 22.14 -0.61
N LEU A 168 -30.43 23.18 -0.32
CA LEU A 168 -31.35 23.19 0.83
C LEU A 168 -32.49 22.17 0.68
N THR A 169 -32.78 21.71 -0.53
CA THR A 169 -33.79 20.66 -0.78
C THR A 169 -33.42 19.31 -0.14
N ILE A 170 -32.13 19.09 0.14
CA ILE A 170 -31.59 17.84 0.70
C ILE A 170 -32.06 17.64 2.15
N GLY A 171 -32.42 18.71 2.88
CA GLY A 171 -32.94 18.60 4.25
C GLY A 171 -34.19 17.73 4.40
N SER A 172 -34.92 17.52 3.30
CA SER A 172 -36.10 16.66 3.26
C SER A 172 -35.79 15.16 3.17
N TRP A 173 -34.53 14.76 2.98
CA TRP A 173 -34.16 13.36 2.76
C TRP A 173 -34.10 12.59 4.08
N ASP A 174 -34.86 11.49 4.19
CA ASP A 174 -34.85 10.62 5.36
C ASP A 174 -33.66 9.65 5.31
N ILE A 175 -32.65 9.90 6.15
CA ILE A 175 -31.48 9.03 6.34
C ILE A 175 -31.47 8.33 7.71
N SER A 176 -32.55 8.45 8.49
CA SER A 176 -32.60 7.96 9.87
C SER A 176 -32.35 6.45 9.97
N GLY A 177 -32.94 5.68 9.04
CA GLY A 177 -32.77 4.22 8.98
C GLY A 177 -31.35 3.76 8.62
N LEU A 178 -30.52 4.61 8.00
CA LEU A 178 -29.10 4.29 7.76
C LEU A 178 -28.23 4.68 8.96
N LYS A 179 -28.56 5.78 9.66
CA LYS A 179 -27.84 6.19 10.88
C LYS A 179 -27.95 5.15 11.99
N SER A 180 -29.04 4.39 12.06
CA SER A 180 -29.23 3.33 13.07
C SER A 180 -28.82 1.93 12.63
N PHE A 181 -28.50 1.71 11.34
CA PHE A 181 -28.21 0.37 10.82
C PHE A 181 -26.78 -0.07 11.15
N ASP A 182 -26.64 -1.18 11.87
CA ASP A 182 -25.34 -1.77 12.19
C ASP A 182 -24.88 -2.74 11.09
N LEU A 183 -24.17 -2.18 10.10
CA LEU A 183 -23.59 -2.97 9.01
C LEU A 183 -22.52 -3.94 9.52
N LYS A 184 -21.75 -3.56 10.56
CA LYS A 184 -20.67 -4.41 11.09
C LYS A 184 -21.24 -5.69 11.69
N SER A 185 -22.25 -5.56 12.55
CA SER A 185 -22.98 -6.71 13.12
C SER A 185 -23.56 -7.61 12.01
N THR A 186 -24.11 -7.00 10.96
CA THR A 186 -24.63 -7.75 9.79
C THR A 186 -23.53 -8.54 9.09
N LEU A 187 -22.36 -7.96 8.85
CA LEU A 187 -21.21 -8.63 8.25
C LEU A 187 -20.65 -9.74 9.16
N ASP A 188 -20.59 -9.51 10.48
CA ASP A 188 -20.15 -10.52 11.45
C ASP A 188 -21.08 -11.75 11.44
N MET A 189 -22.39 -11.53 11.32
CA MET A 189 -23.36 -12.62 11.12
C MET A 189 -23.16 -13.39 9.81
N MET A 190 -22.57 -12.80 8.77
CA MET A 190 -22.30 -13.51 7.51
C MET A 190 -21.07 -14.43 7.58
N VAL A 191 -20.18 -14.19 8.54
CA VAL A 191 -18.93 -14.95 8.72
C VAL A 191 -19.00 -15.91 9.90
N SER A 192 -19.89 -15.65 10.87
CA SER A 192 -20.17 -16.52 12.01
C SER A 192 -20.83 -17.83 11.58
N GLU A 193 -20.53 -18.90 12.31
CA GLU A 193 -21.17 -20.21 12.13
C GLU A 193 -22.43 -20.37 12.99
N SER A 194 -22.64 -19.50 13.99
CA SER A 194 -23.78 -19.56 14.91
C SER A 194 -25.02 -18.81 14.43
N SER A 195 -24.87 -17.93 13.46
CA SER A 195 -25.96 -17.08 12.94
C SER A 195 -26.89 -17.89 12.05
N THR A 196 -28.20 -17.71 12.21
CA THR A 196 -29.16 -18.33 11.30
C THR A 196 -29.23 -17.54 10.00
N VAL A 197 -29.42 -18.25 8.87
CA VAL A 197 -29.69 -17.62 7.57
C VAL A 197 -30.90 -16.69 7.63
N SER A 198 -31.86 -16.98 8.52
CA SER A 198 -33.05 -16.15 8.73
C SER A 198 -32.71 -14.78 9.31
N ASP A 199 -31.78 -14.70 10.28
CA ASP A 199 -31.38 -13.44 10.90
C ASP A 199 -30.67 -12.53 9.90
N VAL A 200 -29.76 -13.11 9.10
CA VAL A 200 -29.08 -12.37 8.02
C VAL A 200 -30.10 -11.81 7.02
N LYS A 201 -31.09 -12.62 6.61
CA LYS A 201 -32.16 -12.16 5.70
C LYS A 201 -32.96 -11.00 6.26
N LYS A 202 -33.29 -11.06 7.55
CA LYS A 202 -34.02 -9.99 8.23
C LYS A 202 -33.22 -8.68 8.18
N GLN A 203 -31.94 -8.71 8.52
CA GLN A 203 -31.07 -7.51 8.46
C GLN A 203 -30.95 -6.94 7.04
N LEU A 204 -30.83 -7.81 6.02
CA LEU A 204 -30.79 -7.37 4.63
C LEU A 204 -32.12 -6.76 4.15
N ALA A 205 -33.25 -7.27 4.64
CA ALA A 205 -34.56 -6.69 4.37
C ALA A 205 -34.74 -5.32 5.06
N ASP A 206 -34.23 -5.18 6.28
CA ASP A 206 -34.23 -3.90 7.02
C ASP A 206 -33.36 -2.87 6.29
N LEU A 207 -32.16 -3.26 5.82
CA LEU A 207 -31.30 -2.41 4.99
C LEU A 207 -32.00 -1.97 3.70
N SER A 208 -32.64 -2.90 2.99
CA SER A 208 -33.41 -2.61 1.77
C SER A 208 -34.54 -1.62 2.04
N SER A 209 -35.22 -1.76 3.18
CA SER A 209 -36.31 -0.88 3.61
C SER A 209 -35.80 0.52 3.94
N SER A 210 -34.65 0.64 4.61
CA SER A 210 -33.98 1.92 4.86
C SER A 210 -33.59 2.63 3.56
N VAL A 211 -33.04 1.89 2.58
CA VAL A 211 -32.64 2.46 1.28
C VAL A 211 -33.83 2.94 0.46
N LYS A 212 -34.99 2.27 0.53
CA LYS A 212 -36.22 2.69 -0.17
C LYS A 212 -36.76 4.05 0.28
N LYS A 213 -36.41 4.52 1.49
CA LYS A 213 -36.81 5.83 2.01
C LYS A 213 -35.89 6.97 1.57
N LEU A 214 -34.72 6.65 1.02
CA LEU A 214 -33.78 7.66 0.52
C LEU A 214 -34.34 8.37 -0.70
N ALA A 215 -33.79 9.55 -0.98
CA ALA A 215 -33.99 10.19 -2.27
C ALA A 215 -33.55 9.28 -3.43
N PHE A 216 -34.24 9.39 -4.56
CA PHE A 216 -33.88 8.62 -5.75
C PHE A 216 -32.50 9.02 -6.29
N LEU A 217 -31.79 8.06 -6.89
CA LEU A 217 -30.44 8.27 -7.45
C LEU A 217 -30.39 9.41 -8.49
N ASN A 218 -31.46 9.58 -9.28
CA ASN A 218 -31.56 10.68 -10.24
C ASN A 218 -31.70 12.06 -9.58
N THR A 219 -32.16 12.12 -8.33
CA THR A 219 -32.17 13.35 -7.52
C THR A 219 -30.80 13.63 -6.89
N MET A 220 -30.05 12.58 -6.55
CA MET A 220 -28.71 12.72 -5.96
C MET A 220 -27.65 13.21 -6.96
N LYS A 221 -27.69 12.72 -8.21
CA LYS A 221 -26.67 13.04 -9.22
C LYS A 221 -26.48 14.55 -9.50
N PRO A 222 -27.53 15.35 -9.75
CA PRO A 222 -27.36 16.79 -9.97
C PRO A 222 -26.74 17.51 -8.78
N ILE A 223 -27.05 17.08 -7.56
CA ILE A 223 -26.47 17.62 -6.32
C ILE A 223 -24.97 17.28 -6.24
N ILE A 224 -24.60 16.03 -6.54
CA ILE A 224 -23.20 15.60 -6.58
C ILE A 224 -22.43 16.42 -7.61
N GLU A 225 -22.96 16.54 -8.84
CA GLU A 225 -22.33 17.33 -9.91
C GLU A 225 -22.18 18.81 -9.54
N LEU A 226 -23.18 19.40 -8.86
CA LEU A 226 -23.10 20.76 -8.36
C LEU A 226 -21.97 20.90 -7.31
N LEU A 227 -21.94 20.04 -6.30
CA LEU A 227 -20.94 20.07 -5.23
C LEU A 227 -19.53 19.77 -5.74
N GLU A 228 -19.38 18.90 -6.75
CA GLU A 228 -18.10 18.65 -7.41
C GLU A 228 -17.55 19.90 -8.09
N LYS A 229 -18.40 20.72 -8.72
CA LYS A 229 -17.97 22.00 -9.30
C LYS A 229 -17.49 23.00 -8.25
N TRP A 230 -17.94 22.91 -7.00
CA TRP A 230 -17.49 23.75 -5.89
C TRP A 230 -16.22 23.24 -5.18
N LYS A 231 -15.79 22.00 -5.45
CA LYS A 231 -14.60 21.36 -4.86
C LYS A 231 -13.33 22.24 -4.89
N PRO A 232 -13.02 22.99 -5.98
CA PRO A 232 -11.81 23.82 -6.02
C PRO A 232 -11.76 24.97 -5.01
N ILE A 233 -12.88 25.34 -4.39
CA ILE A 233 -12.91 26.47 -3.44
C ILE A 233 -12.21 26.14 -2.10
N LYS A 234 -12.19 24.88 -1.66
CA LYS A 234 -11.47 24.50 -0.43
C LYS A 234 -9.97 24.81 -0.52
N PRO A 235 -9.22 24.28 -1.50
CA PRO A 235 -7.79 24.62 -1.61
C PRO A 235 -7.57 26.11 -1.88
N PHE A 236 -8.49 26.80 -2.55
CA PHE A 236 -8.41 28.26 -2.69
C PHE A 236 -8.54 28.99 -1.34
N ALA A 237 -9.46 28.56 -0.47
CA ALA A 237 -9.60 29.12 0.86
C ALA A 237 -8.38 28.80 1.77
N ASP A 238 -7.73 27.66 1.55
CA ASP A 238 -6.47 27.33 2.25
C ASP A 238 -5.32 28.25 1.78
N ILE A 239 -5.25 28.56 0.48
CA ILE A 239 -4.33 29.58 -0.06
C ILE A 239 -4.58 30.94 0.61
N MET A 240 -5.85 31.34 0.76
CA MET A 240 -6.18 32.60 1.44
C MET A 240 -5.64 32.62 2.88
N GLU A 241 -5.77 31.54 3.62
CA GLU A 241 -5.25 31.45 4.99
C GLU A 241 -3.72 31.49 5.04
N LEU A 242 -3.05 30.72 4.17
CA LEU A 242 -1.59 30.73 4.05
C LEU A 242 -1.07 32.12 3.69
N TYR A 243 -1.73 32.78 2.74
CA TYR A 243 -1.35 34.12 2.30
C TYR A 243 -1.53 35.18 3.40
N LEU A 244 -2.60 35.10 4.20
CA LEU A 244 -2.77 35.97 5.37
C LEU A 244 -1.64 35.75 6.39
N GLY A 245 -1.20 34.51 6.58
CA GLY A 245 -0.04 34.17 7.41
C GLY A 245 1.28 34.69 6.84
N ALA A 246 1.44 34.63 5.51
CA ALA A 246 2.63 35.04 4.77
C ALA A 246 2.81 36.56 4.64
N GLY A 247 1.91 37.38 5.20
CA GLY A 247 2.01 38.85 5.22
C GLY A 247 3.36 39.38 5.74
N ALA A 248 4.17 38.53 6.38
CA ALA A 248 5.56 38.79 6.72
C ALA A 248 6.47 39.12 5.52
N LEU A 249 6.21 38.64 4.28
CA LEU A 249 7.00 39.03 3.10
C LEU A 249 6.78 40.48 2.66
N TRP A 250 5.67 41.09 3.07
CA TRP A 250 5.47 42.53 2.88
C TRP A 250 6.28 43.39 3.85
N TYR A 251 7.12 42.77 4.68
CA TYR A 251 8.02 43.40 5.63
C TYR A 251 9.47 42.95 5.38
N PRO A 252 10.44 43.87 5.53
CA PRO A 252 11.27 44.49 4.48
C PRO A 252 12.27 43.52 3.78
N PRO A 253 13.02 43.93 2.71
CA PRO A 253 13.76 43.04 1.79
C PRO A 253 14.75 42.13 2.53
N PRO A 254 15.16 40.97 1.93
CA PRO A 254 15.79 39.87 2.65
C PRO A 254 16.78 40.38 3.68
N LYS A 255 16.41 40.19 4.96
CA LYS A 255 17.26 40.58 6.09
C LYS A 255 18.62 39.91 5.88
N PRO A 256 19.75 40.58 6.15
CA PRO A 256 21.10 40.07 5.84
C PRO A 256 21.33 38.61 6.30
N LYS A 257 20.68 38.21 7.39
CA LYS A 257 20.76 36.86 7.97
C LYS A 257 20.14 35.73 7.15
N PHE A 258 19.05 35.94 6.39
CA PHE A 258 18.55 34.89 5.49
C PHE A 258 19.55 34.66 4.35
N THR A 259 20.16 35.74 3.88
CA THR A 259 21.17 35.70 2.84
C THR A 259 22.43 34.96 3.30
N GLU A 260 22.85 35.15 4.56
CA GLU A 260 23.90 34.34 5.21
C GLU A 260 23.52 32.85 5.28
N ASN A 261 22.27 32.51 5.67
CA ASN A 261 21.79 31.13 5.65
C ASN A 261 21.82 30.53 4.24
N ALA A 262 21.44 31.31 3.22
CA ALA A 262 21.49 30.89 1.82
C ALA A 262 22.92 30.64 1.35
N GLU A 263 23.89 31.46 1.76
CA GLU A 263 25.30 31.25 1.49
C GLU A 263 25.82 29.97 2.14
N ALA A 264 25.50 29.73 3.41
CA ALA A 264 25.86 28.49 4.12
C ALA A 264 25.31 27.25 3.42
N VAL A 265 24.03 27.27 3.00
CA VAL A 265 23.39 26.19 2.24
C VAL A 265 24.08 25.97 0.88
N ASN A 266 24.41 27.05 0.16
CA ASN A 266 25.13 26.95 -1.11
C ASN A 266 26.53 26.34 -0.93
N ASN A 267 27.24 26.69 0.15
CA ASN A 267 28.55 26.11 0.46
C ASN A 267 28.47 24.62 0.77
N ILE A 268 27.44 24.16 1.51
CA ILE A 268 27.20 22.73 1.75
C ILE A 268 26.93 21.98 0.43
N SER A 269 26.22 22.60 -0.52
CA SER A 269 25.86 21.95 -1.79
C SER A 269 27.07 21.50 -2.61
N LEU A 270 28.25 22.12 -2.40
CA LEU A 270 29.52 21.72 -3.03
C LEU A 270 29.98 20.32 -2.59
N TYR A 271 29.49 19.85 -1.44
CA TYR A 271 29.79 18.54 -0.85
C TYR A 271 28.60 17.57 -0.92
N ALA A 272 27.55 17.91 -1.69
CA ALA A 272 26.38 17.05 -1.84
C ALA A 272 26.78 15.68 -2.42
N ASP A 273 26.42 14.61 -1.72
CA ASP A 273 26.85 13.24 -2.02
C ASP A 273 25.65 12.29 -2.13
N LYS A 274 24.82 12.54 -3.14
CA LYS A 274 23.55 11.83 -3.34
C LYS A 274 23.72 10.30 -3.38
N LEU A 275 24.78 9.80 -4.01
CA LEU A 275 24.98 8.36 -4.22
C LEU A 275 25.36 7.65 -2.91
N ASN A 276 26.33 8.18 -2.15
CA ASN A 276 26.73 7.54 -0.90
C ASN A 276 25.65 7.66 0.18
N ILE A 277 24.95 8.80 0.24
CA ILE A 277 23.79 8.97 1.14
C ILE A 277 22.65 8.02 0.77
N PHE A 278 22.40 7.80 -0.52
CA PHE A 278 21.40 6.83 -0.97
C PHE A 278 21.72 5.42 -0.45
N VAL A 279 22.96 4.94 -0.61
CA VAL A 279 23.39 3.63 -0.08
C VAL A 279 23.18 3.54 1.44
N MET A 280 23.54 4.59 2.17
CA MET A 280 23.31 4.64 3.62
C MET A 280 21.80 4.53 3.96
N LYS A 281 20.94 5.22 3.20
CA LYS A 281 19.48 5.09 3.35
C LYS A 281 19.00 3.67 3.04
N GLU A 282 19.51 3.03 1.99
CA GLU A 282 19.15 1.65 1.62
C GLU A 282 19.50 0.66 2.72
N VAL A 283 20.66 0.81 3.37
CA VAL A 283 21.06 -0.05 4.49
C VAL A 283 20.10 0.09 5.68
N VAL A 284 19.78 1.33 6.07
CA VAL A 284 18.87 1.61 7.18
C VAL A 284 17.42 1.21 6.84
N GLY A 285 17.03 1.35 5.57
CA GLY A 285 15.72 0.99 5.03
C GLY A 285 15.56 -0.50 4.72
N SER A 286 16.64 -1.29 4.76
CA SER A 286 16.63 -2.69 4.35
C SER A 286 15.52 -3.54 5.00
N PRO A 287 15.12 -3.38 6.28
CA PRO A 287 14.03 -4.19 6.83
C PRO A 287 12.64 -3.87 6.27
N TYR A 288 12.48 -2.72 5.62
CA TYR A 288 11.21 -2.22 5.07
C TYR A 288 11.16 -2.32 3.54
N SER A 289 12.26 -2.76 2.92
CA SER A 289 12.36 -2.87 1.46
C SER A 289 11.52 -4.02 0.93
N GLN A 290 10.82 -3.78 -0.18
CA GLN A 290 9.96 -4.75 -0.86
C GLN A 290 10.63 -5.25 -2.14
N ILE A 291 11.88 -5.71 -2.06
CA ILE A 291 12.61 -6.18 -3.24
C ILE A 291 11.93 -7.36 -3.94
N ILE A 292 12.18 -7.48 -5.25
CA ILE A 292 11.81 -8.66 -6.03
C ILE A 292 12.93 -9.70 -5.88
N ARG A 293 12.61 -10.87 -5.33
CA ARG A 293 13.54 -11.99 -5.16
C ARG A 293 13.53 -12.88 -6.40
N ASN A 294 14.63 -12.91 -7.14
CA ASN A 294 14.77 -13.73 -8.33
C ASN A 294 15.42 -15.07 -8.04
N VAL A 295 16.35 -15.12 -7.08
CA VAL A 295 17.16 -16.32 -6.80
C VAL A 295 16.96 -16.86 -5.39
N THR A 296 16.44 -16.06 -4.45
CA THR A 296 16.20 -16.47 -3.07
C THR A 296 14.72 -16.50 -2.68
N ALA A 297 13.80 -16.64 -3.65
CA ALA A 297 12.36 -16.51 -3.42
C ALA A 297 11.79 -17.42 -2.32
N GLY A 298 12.31 -18.64 -2.13
CA GLY A 298 11.89 -19.53 -1.05
C GLY A 298 12.51 -19.24 0.33
N PHE A 299 13.40 -18.25 0.43
CA PHE A 299 13.91 -17.69 1.68
C PHE A 299 13.18 -16.38 2.02
N ALA A 300 11.87 -16.47 2.22
CA ALA A 300 10.98 -15.33 2.45
C ALA A 300 11.36 -14.51 3.71
N ASN A 301 12.05 -15.11 4.69
CA ASN A 301 12.57 -14.45 5.89
C ASN A 301 14.09 -14.14 5.79
N GLY A 302 14.65 -14.14 4.57
CA GLY A 302 16.06 -13.86 4.32
C GLY A 302 17.00 -14.89 4.94
N ILE A 303 18.11 -14.42 5.52
CA ILE A 303 19.18 -15.27 6.08
C ILE A 303 18.66 -16.26 7.14
N SER A 304 17.64 -15.86 7.91
CA SER A 304 17.09 -16.69 8.98
C SER A 304 16.53 -18.03 8.49
N ASP A 305 15.97 -18.07 7.27
CA ASP A 305 15.43 -19.29 6.67
C ASP A 305 16.53 -20.33 6.37
N ILE A 306 17.76 -19.89 6.08
CA ILE A 306 18.88 -20.80 5.80
C ILE A 306 19.22 -21.63 7.05
N GLY A 307 19.05 -21.07 8.26
CA GLY A 307 19.25 -21.79 9.52
C GLY A 307 18.30 -23.00 9.68
N MET A 308 17.11 -22.94 9.08
CA MET A 308 16.09 -24.00 9.15
C MET A 308 16.40 -25.19 8.23
N LEU A 309 17.32 -25.06 7.27
CA LEU A 309 17.67 -26.14 6.34
C LEU A 309 18.17 -27.42 7.03
N THR A 310 18.78 -27.28 8.22
CA THR A 310 19.24 -28.42 9.01
C THR A 310 18.08 -29.27 9.51
N SER A 311 17.00 -28.65 9.99
CA SER A 311 15.78 -29.36 10.40
C SER A 311 14.98 -29.84 9.19
N ASP A 312 14.85 -29.00 8.16
CA ASP A 312 14.05 -29.31 6.98
C ASP A 312 14.60 -30.54 6.24
N SER A 313 15.93 -30.65 6.10
CA SER A 313 16.57 -31.81 5.44
C SER A 313 16.44 -33.14 6.22
N LYS A 314 15.95 -33.12 7.46
CA LYS A 314 15.71 -34.32 8.30
C LYS A 314 14.23 -34.55 8.59
N ASP A 315 13.35 -33.72 8.05
CA ASP A 315 11.94 -33.75 8.38
C ASP A 315 11.26 -34.97 7.73
N GLN A 316 10.83 -35.92 8.55
CA GLN A 316 10.19 -37.15 8.09
C GLN A 316 8.88 -36.92 7.33
N TRP A 317 8.20 -35.79 7.52
CA TRP A 317 7.02 -35.46 6.74
C TRP A 317 7.45 -35.04 5.32
N LEU A 318 8.49 -34.23 5.19
CA LEU A 318 9.03 -33.81 3.89
C LEU A 318 9.60 -35.00 3.12
N GLU A 319 10.31 -35.90 3.80
CA GLU A 319 10.83 -37.12 3.19
C GLU A 319 9.69 -38.00 2.63
N ARG A 320 8.61 -38.18 3.39
CA ARG A 320 7.44 -38.96 2.94
C ARG A 320 6.67 -38.29 1.79
N LEU A 321 6.56 -36.96 1.83
CA LEU A 321 5.83 -36.19 0.81
C LEU A 321 6.61 -36.13 -0.52
N LEU A 322 7.89 -35.76 -0.45
CA LEU A 322 8.72 -35.49 -1.62
C LEU A 322 9.32 -36.79 -2.19
N LYS A 323 9.63 -37.76 -1.32
CA LYS A 323 10.33 -39.01 -1.65
C LYS A 323 11.57 -38.74 -2.52
N PRO A 324 12.53 -37.95 -2.02
CA PRO A 324 13.66 -37.52 -2.81
C PRO A 324 14.50 -38.72 -3.24
N SER A 325 14.92 -38.76 -4.51
CA SER A 325 15.77 -39.84 -5.03
C SER A 325 17.21 -39.77 -4.54
N PHE A 326 17.61 -38.64 -3.97
CA PHE A 326 18.95 -38.39 -3.46
C PHE A 326 18.87 -37.74 -2.07
N PRO A 327 19.85 -38.00 -1.19
CA PRO A 327 19.96 -37.33 0.10
C PRO A 327 19.94 -35.80 -0.03
N LEU A 328 19.19 -35.14 0.85
CA LEU A 328 19.10 -33.68 0.90
C LEU A 328 20.10 -33.06 1.89
N SER A 329 21.03 -33.83 2.45
CA SER A 329 22.00 -33.36 3.46
C SER A 329 22.92 -32.24 2.94
N GLY A 330 23.22 -32.23 1.64
CA GLY A 330 24.11 -31.24 1.01
C GLY A 330 23.61 -29.79 1.11
N VAL A 331 22.30 -29.57 1.31
CA VAL A 331 21.74 -28.20 1.45
C VAL A 331 22.29 -27.47 2.68
N ARG A 332 22.79 -28.23 3.67
CA ARG A 332 23.39 -27.67 4.89
C ARG A 332 24.69 -26.93 4.64
N THR A 333 25.35 -27.15 3.50
CA THR A 333 26.59 -26.42 3.16
C THR A 333 26.35 -24.91 3.09
N LEU A 334 25.14 -24.47 2.71
CA LEU A 334 24.76 -23.05 2.69
C LEU A 334 24.75 -22.41 4.08
N THR A 335 24.65 -23.19 5.16
CA THR A 335 24.69 -22.64 6.53
C THR A 335 26.01 -21.92 6.83
N LYS A 336 27.12 -22.37 6.21
CA LYS A 336 28.41 -21.66 6.29
C LYS A 336 28.32 -20.29 5.62
N HIS A 337 27.72 -20.22 4.44
CA HIS A 337 27.52 -18.94 3.74
C HIS A 337 26.61 -18.00 4.55
N ALA A 338 25.53 -18.52 5.14
CA ALA A 338 24.65 -17.75 6.03
C ALA A 338 25.37 -17.25 7.29
N SER A 339 26.29 -18.04 7.86
CA SER A 339 27.05 -17.60 9.04
C SER A 339 27.97 -16.41 8.75
N GLU A 340 28.53 -16.33 7.53
CA GLU A 340 29.29 -15.15 7.10
C GLU A 340 28.36 -13.99 6.76
N MET A 341 27.23 -14.24 6.11
CA MET A 341 26.24 -13.20 5.83
C MET A 341 25.70 -12.57 7.11
N LYS A 342 25.55 -13.39 8.16
CA LYS A 342 25.14 -12.93 9.48
C LYS A 342 26.10 -11.87 10.05
N LYS A 343 27.40 -11.96 9.77
CA LYS A 343 28.35 -10.91 10.20
C LYS A 343 28.04 -9.55 9.58
N LEU A 344 27.54 -9.54 8.35
CA LEU A 344 27.11 -8.32 7.67
C LEU A 344 25.77 -7.84 8.20
N ASP A 345 24.79 -8.74 8.36
CA ASP A 345 23.50 -8.44 9.01
C ASP A 345 23.67 -7.86 10.42
N ASP A 346 24.60 -8.40 11.20
CA ASP A 346 24.91 -7.95 12.57
C ASP A 346 25.56 -6.54 12.58
N LEU A 347 26.18 -6.09 11.48
CA LEU A 347 26.63 -4.69 11.33
C LEU A 347 25.47 -3.74 11.01
N TRP A 348 24.44 -4.22 10.30
CA TRP A 348 23.32 -3.39 9.86
C TRP A 348 22.22 -3.27 10.91
N LYS A 349 21.92 -4.35 11.63
CA LYS A 349 20.87 -4.37 12.66
C LYS A 349 20.89 -3.19 13.65
N PRO A 350 22.04 -2.79 14.22
CA PRO A 350 22.10 -1.68 15.17
C PRO A 350 21.70 -0.33 14.55
N VAL A 351 21.87 -0.18 13.23
CA VAL A 351 21.57 1.06 12.51
C VAL A 351 20.22 1.04 11.80
N THR A 352 19.42 -0.03 11.95
CA THR A 352 18.05 -0.11 11.38
C THR A 352 16.97 0.32 12.37
N THR A 353 17.28 1.20 13.32
CA THR A 353 16.29 1.74 14.26
C THR A 353 15.51 2.90 13.64
N GLU A 354 14.36 3.24 14.23
CA GLU A 354 13.56 4.39 13.78
C GLU A 354 14.39 5.69 13.76
N SER A 355 15.21 5.93 14.79
CA SER A 355 16.03 7.15 14.89
C SER A 355 17.05 7.25 13.75
N HIS A 356 17.74 6.15 13.42
CA HIS A 356 18.65 6.12 12.27
C HIS A 356 17.90 6.33 10.96
N PHE A 357 16.72 5.70 10.80
CA PHE A 357 15.89 5.85 9.61
C PHE A 357 15.45 7.30 9.42
N TYR A 358 15.00 7.93 10.50
CA TYR A 358 14.61 9.33 10.52
C TYR A 358 15.76 10.25 10.12
N THR A 359 16.93 10.08 10.74
CA THR A 359 18.15 10.82 10.39
C THR A 359 18.46 10.67 8.90
N MET A 360 18.52 9.44 8.37
CA MET A 360 18.87 9.21 6.97
C MET A 360 17.83 9.73 5.99
N ARG A 361 16.55 9.73 6.38
CA ARG A 361 15.49 10.35 5.58
C ARG A 361 15.68 11.86 5.48
N GLN A 362 15.90 12.55 6.60
CA GLN A 362 16.11 14.00 6.61
C GLN A 362 17.35 14.41 5.83
N VAL A 363 18.43 13.64 5.95
CA VAL A 363 19.64 13.86 5.14
C VAL A 363 19.36 13.65 3.65
N THR A 364 18.56 12.64 3.30
CA THR A 364 18.17 12.40 1.90
C THR A 364 17.30 13.54 1.36
N GLU A 365 16.36 14.05 2.15
CA GLU A 365 15.53 15.21 1.81
C GLU A 365 16.40 16.47 1.62
N LEU A 366 17.36 16.70 2.51
CA LEU A 366 18.36 17.77 2.35
C LEU A 366 19.12 17.64 1.03
N GLN A 367 19.63 16.44 0.70
CA GLN A 367 20.33 16.17 -0.55
C GLN A 367 19.49 16.49 -1.80
N GLN A 368 18.18 16.25 -1.75
CA GLN A 368 17.27 16.61 -2.84
C GLN A 368 17.20 18.13 -3.02
N HIS A 369 17.05 18.89 -1.92
CA HIS A 369 16.96 20.35 -1.97
C HIS A 369 18.28 21.04 -2.32
N LEU A 370 19.42 20.53 -1.83
CA LEU A 370 20.75 21.05 -2.18
C LEU A 370 21.04 20.97 -3.69
N GLY A 371 20.39 20.05 -4.41
CA GLY A 371 20.51 19.95 -5.86
C GLY A 371 19.70 20.97 -6.66
N ASN A 372 18.90 21.83 -6.01
CA ASN A 372 17.97 22.75 -6.66
C ASN A 372 18.01 24.14 -6.01
N LEU A 373 19.20 24.72 -5.92
CA LEU A 373 19.43 26.02 -5.29
C LEU A 373 19.53 27.16 -6.32
N LEU A 374 19.39 28.39 -5.82
CA LEU A 374 19.62 29.60 -6.59
C LEU A 374 20.81 30.36 -5.98
N PRO A 375 21.71 30.92 -6.81
CA PRO A 375 22.74 31.83 -6.32
C PRO A 375 22.12 33.04 -5.60
N GLN A 376 22.86 33.59 -4.64
CA GLN A 376 22.41 34.69 -3.77
C GLN A 376 21.85 35.91 -4.53
N ASN A 377 22.55 36.36 -5.58
CA ASN A 377 22.12 37.47 -6.43
C ASN A 377 20.79 37.17 -7.16
N GLY A 378 20.56 35.90 -7.51
CA GLY A 378 19.30 35.44 -8.08
C GLY A 378 18.14 35.54 -7.08
N ILE A 379 18.38 35.19 -5.81
CA ILE A 379 17.37 35.27 -4.74
C ILE A 379 16.86 36.70 -4.58
N GLU A 380 17.77 37.67 -4.46
CA GLU A 380 17.40 39.09 -4.34
C GLU A 380 16.61 39.57 -5.56
N THR A 381 17.08 39.24 -6.76
CA THR A 381 16.41 39.62 -8.01
C THR A 381 14.98 39.07 -8.05
N SER A 382 14.79 37.77 -7.83
CA SER A 382 13.46 37.16 -7.83
C SER A 382 12.52 37.74 -6.76
N LEU A 383 13.03 38.00 -5.55
CA LEU A 383 12.25 38.62 -4.49
C LEU A 383 11.88 40.08 -4.80
N THR A 384 12.69 40.81 -5.57
CA THR A 384 12.31 42.15 -6.02
C THR A 384 11.23 42.14 -7.09
N THR A 385 11.22 41.15 -7.99
CA THR A 385 10.17 40.99 -9.00
C THR A 385 8.80 40.78 -8.36
N LEU A 386 8.71 40.12 -7.20
CA LEU A 386 7.45 39.95 -6.46
C LEU A 386 6.73 41.26 -6.15
N LYS A 387 7.48 42.36 -5.98
CA LYS A 387 6.91 43.67 -5.64
C LYS A 387 6.11 44.29 -6.77
N THR A 388 6.22 43.77 -8.00
CA THR A 388 5.44 44.27 -9.14
C THR A 388 4.00 43.74 -9.15
N CYS A 389 3.69 42.72 -8.33
CA CYS A 389 2.33 42.20 -8.26
C CYS A 389 1.45 43.09 -7.37
N PRO A 390 0.20 43.41 -7.80
CA PRO A 390 -0.69 44.29 -7.07
C PRO A 390 -0.93 43.77 -5.65
N SER A 391 -0.61 44.55 -4.62
CA SER A 391 -0.91 44.20 -3.24
C SER A 391 -2.36 44.53 -2.92
N GLU A 392 -3.12 43.56 -2.39
CA GLU A 392 -4.39 43.88 -1.72
C GLU A 392 -4.52 43.13 -0.39
N SER A 393 -5.01 43.85 0.62
CA SER A 393 -5.44 43.24 1.87
C SER A 393 -6.85 42.71 1.70
N PHE A 394 -7.07 41.42 2.00
CA PHE A 394 -8.43 40.90 2.17
C PHE A 394 -8.74 40.59 3.63
N ASN A 395 -10.03 40.53 3.94
CA ASN A 395 -10.52 40.34 5.31
C ASN A 395 -10.36 38.87 5.76
N ALA A 396 -9.72 38.63 6.91
CA ALA A 396 -9.60 37.30 7.50
C ALA A 396 -10.96 36.59 7.69
N GLN A 397 -12.03 37.34 8.01
CA GLN A 397 -13.38 36.79 8.13
C GLN A 397 -13.92 36.24 6.80
N LEU A 398 -13.54 36.86 5.68
CA LEU A 398 -13.94 36.39 4.34
C LEU A 398 -13.31 35.02 4.05
N ALA A 399 -12.01 34.87 4.36
CA ALA A 399 -11.30 33.59 4.24
C ALA A 399 -11.96 32.51 5.11
N THR A 400 -12.24 32.83 6.37
CA THR A 400 -12.93 31.92 7.31
C THR A 400 -14.31 31.49 6.80
N ASN A 401 -15.13 32.43 6.34
CA ASN A 401 -16.47 32.11 5.82
C ASN A 401 -16.41 31.22 4.58
N LEU A 402 -15.49 31.50 3.66
CA LEU A 402 -15.32 30.71 2.44
C LEU A 402 -14.80 29.31 2.76
N LYS A 403 -13.83 29.20 3.68
CA LYS A 403 -13.30 27.93 4.17
C LYS A 403 -14.38 27.09 4.84
N ASN A 404 -15.17 27.69 5.73
CA ASN A 404 -16.29 27.01 6.39
C ASN A 404 -17.32 26.52 5.36
N GLY A 405 -17.72 27.39 4.43
CA GLY A 405 -18.62 27.01 3.33
C GLY A 405 -18.09 25.83 2.51
N ALA A 406 -16.79 25.85 2.17
CA ALA A 406 -16.16 24.78 1.43
C ALA A 406 -16.06 23.47 2.22
N VAL A 407 -15.77 23.53 3.53
CA VAL A 407 -15.75 22.36 4.41
C VAL A 407 -17.14 21.71 4.48
N HIS A 408 -18.18 22.50 4.72
CA HIS A 408 -19.55 21.99 4.76
C HIS A 408 -19.99 21.42 3.40
N ALA A 409 -19.66 22.07 2.28
CA ALA A 409 -19.95 21.54 0.94
C ALA A 409 -19.22 20.23 0.66
N LEU A 410 -17.96 20.09 1.08
CA LEU A 410 -17.21 18.83 0.92
C LEU A 410 -17.75 17.71 1.81
N LEU A 411 -18.14 18.01 3.05
CA LEU A 411 -18.79 17.03 3.93
C LEU A 411 -20.12 16.57 3.34
N LEU A 412 -20.94 17.50 2.86
CA LEU A 412 -22.19 17.19 2.16
C LEU A 412 -21.94 16.33 0.92
N LEU A 413 -20.93 16.65 0.10
CA LEU A 413 -20.55 15.86 -1.06
C LEU A 413 -20.19 14.43 -0.67
N LYS A 414 -19.38 14.25 0.38
CA LYS A 414 -19.00 12.93 0.89
C LYS A 414 -20.22 12.15 1.37
N GLN A 415 -21.12 12.78 2.12
CA GLN A 415 -22.36 12.15 2.58
C GLN A 415 -23.27 11.75 1.42
N VAL A 416 -23.53 12.65 0.46
CA VAL A 416 -24.41 12.35 -0.68
C VAL A 416 -23.81 11.25 -1.57
N LYS A 417 -22.50 11.23 -1.79
CA LYS A 417 -21.82 10.13 -2.50
C LYS A 417 -21.89 8.80 -1.74
N ALA A 418 -21.79 8.83 -0.42
CA ALA A 418 -21.99 7.65 0.42
C ALA A 418 -23.41 7.10 0.28
N LEU A 419 -24.43 7.98 0.34
CA LEU A 419 -25.84 7.61 0.12
C LEU A 419 -26.07 7.05 -1.28
N GLU A 420 -25.54 7.70 -2.32
CA GLU A 420 -25.62 7.22 -3.71
C GLU A 420 -25.00 5.83 -3.84
N SER A 421 -23.82 5.61 -3.26
CA SER A 421 -23.12 4.33 -3.31
C SER A 421 -23.89 3.22 -2.61
N ILE A 422 -24.40 3.49 -1.40
CA ILE A 422 -25.21 2.52 -0.64
C ILE A 422 -26.48 2.18 -1.43
N SER A 423 -27.18 3.20 -1.93
CA SER A 423 -28.39 3.02 -2.73
C SER A 423 -28.11 2.25 -4.02
N SER A 424 -27.00 2.53 -4.71
CA SER A 424 -26.58 1.82 -5.91
C SER A 424 -26.31 0.34 -5.65
N VAL A 425 -25.59 0.02 -4.57
CA VAL A 425 -25.29 -1.37 -4.20
C VAL A 425 -26.56 -2.13 -3.81
N VAL A 426 -27.40 -1.57 -2.94
CA VAL A 426 -28.62 -2.24 -2.45
C VAL A 426 -29.68 -2.40 -3.54
N ASN A 427 -29.75 -1.47 -4.50
CA ASN A 427 -30.62 -1.58 -5.66
C ASN A 427 -30.00 -2.37 -6.83
N SER A 428 -28.78 -2.88 -6.68
CA SER A 428 -28.13 -3.66 -7.73
C SER A 428 -28.81 -5.03 -7.94
N LYS A 429 -28.72 -5.55 -9.18
CA LYS A 429 -29.20 -6.90 -9.51
C LYS A 429 -28.52 -7.97 -8.65
N ASP A 430 -27.24 -7.78 -8.31
CA ASP A 430 -26.48 -8.71 -7.48
C ASP A 430 -27.00 -8.72 -6.04
N PHE A 431 -27.26 -7.54 -5.45
CA PHE A 431 -27.85 -7.49 -4.10
C PHE A 431 -29.21 -8.22 -4.07
N GLN A 432 -30.10 -7.94 -5.02
CA GLN A 432 -31.42 -8.57 -5.07
C GLN A 432 -31.35 -10.09 -5.30
N LYS A 433 -30.38 -10.55 -6.09
CA LYS A 433 -30.13 -11.97 -6.35
C LYS A 433 -29.67 -12.69 -5.08
N TYR A 434 -28.71 -12.11 -4.35
CA TYR A 434 -28.06 -12.79 -3.24
C TYR A 434 -28.78 -12.59 -1.89
N SER A 435 -29.56 -11.52 -1.72
CA SER A 435 -30.24 -11.20 -0.45
C SER A 435 -31.29 -12.23 -0.04
N ASN A 436 -31.88 -12.91 -1.01
CA ASN A 436 -32.88 -13.95 -0.78
C ASN A 436 -32.30 -15.37 -0.72
N SER A 437 -31.01 -15.54 -1.01
CA SER A 437 -30.37 -16.85 -1.08
C SER A 437 -30.24 -17.49 0.29
N THR A 438 -30.23 -18.83 0.33
CA THR A 438 -29.98 -19.63 1.53
C THR A 438 -28.63 -20.34 1.48
N ASN A 439 -27.92 -20.30 0.36
CA ASN A 439 -26.66 -21.02 0.22
C ASN A 439 -25.49 -20.19 0.79
N SER A 440 -24.53 -20.86 1.42
CA SER A 440 -23.39 -20.21 2.08
C SER A 440 -22.50 -19.42 1.11
N SER A 441 -22.37 -19.88 -0.14
CA SER A 441 -21.56 -19.19 -1.17
C SER A 441 -22.12 -17.80 -1.51
N ASP A 442 -23.44 -17.68 -1.63
CA ASP A 442 -24.12 -16.43 -1.95
C ASP A 442 -24.07 -15.45 -0.77
N ILE A 443 -24.15 -15.96 0.46
CA ILE A 443 -23.93 -15.13 1.67
C ILE A 443 -22.52 -14.53 1.67
N LYS A 444 -21.50 -15.31 1.27
CA LYS A 444 -20.13 -14.80 1.14
C LYS A 444 -20.02 -13.72 0.05
N ILE A 445 -20.69 -13.92 -1.10
CA ILE A 445 -20.74 -12.91 -2.17
C ILE A 445 -21.43 -11.64 -1.67
N MET A 446 -22.51 -11.78 -0.88
CA MET A 446 -23.20 -10.64 -0.26
C MET A 446 -22.30 -9.89 0.72
N GLY A 447 -21.56 -10.61 1.56
CA GLY A 447 -20.58 -10.00 2.48
C GLY A 447 -19.55 -9.16 1.72
N ARG A 448 -18.96 -9.70 0.64
CA ARG A 448 -18.03 -8.95 -0.23
C ARG A 448 -18.67 -7.74 -0.89
N LEU A 449 -19.95 -7.82 -1.25
CA LEU A 449 -20.67 -6.73 -1.88
C LEU A 449 -20.91 -5.56 -0.90
N LEU A 450 -21.17 -5.86 0.37
CA LEU A 450 -21.49 -4.85 1.39
C LEU A 450 -20.27 -4.30 2.13
N LEU A 451 -19.18 -5.06 2.24
CA LEU A 451 -17.99 -4.67 2.99
C LEU A 451 -17.40 -3.30 2.60
N PRO A 452 -17.32 -2.89 1.31
CA PRO A 452 -16.84 -1.55 0.93
C PRO A 452 -17.76 -0.39 1.36
N LEU A 453 -18.95 -0.69 1.91
CA LEU A 453 -19.86 0.29 2.46
C LEU A 453 -19.59 0.58 3.94
N THR A 454 -18.78 -0.21 4.66
CA THR A 454 -18.52 -0.04 6.11
C THR A 454 -18.12 1.39 6.46
N GLN A 455 -17.12 1.94 5.77
CA GLN A 455 -16.68 3.32 6.02
C GLN A 455 -17.71 4.37 5.59
N LYS A 456 -18.55 4.07 4.59
CA LYS A 456 -19.64 4.96 4.16
C LYS A 456 -20.75 5.01 5.21
N PHE A 457 -21.05 3.87 5.85
CA PHE A 457 -21.96 3.82 7.00
C PHE A 457 -21.39 4.61 8.18
N LYS A 458 -20.13 4.38 8.53
CA LYS A 458 -19.43 5.12 9.60
C LYS A 458 -19.48 6.63 9.35
N LEU A 459 -19.18 7.07 8.12
CA LEU A 459 -19.30 8.47 7.73
C LEU A 459 -20.71 9.03 7.95
N ILE A 460 -21.77 8.32 7.53
CA ILE A 460 -23.16 8.77 7.69
C ILE A 460 -23.56 8.85 9.18
N GLN A 461 -23.08 7.90 9.98
CA GLN A 461 -23.36 7.79 11.41
C GLN A 461 -22.65 8.88 12.22
N ASP A 462 -21.37 9.12 11.93
CA ASP A 462 -20.53 10.07 12.66
C ASP A 462 -20.74 11.53 12.21
N SER A 463 -21.35 11.75 11.04
CA SER A 463 -21.58 13.09 10.50
C SER A 463 -22.84 13.76 11.05
N GLY A 464 -22.85 15.10 10.99
CA GLY A 464 -23.99 15.96 11.30
C GLY A 464 -25.21 15.71 10.40
N SER A 465 -26.21 16.59 10.50
CA SER A 465 -27.39 16.48 9.63
C SER A 465 -27.07 16.96 8.21
N LEU A 466 -27.74 16.41 7.19
CA LEU A 466 -27.58 16.90 5.82
C LEU A 466 -27.95 18.40 5.70
N GLN A 467 -28.97 18.82 6.45
CA GLN A 467 -29.41 20.21 6.49
C GLN A 467 -28.34 21.14 7.03
N GLU A 468 -27.70 20.79 8.15
CA GLU A 468 -26.59 21.55 8.74
C GLU A 468 -25.45 21.79 7.73
N HIS A 469 -25.08 20.76 6.97
CA HIS A 469 -24.05 20.89 5.94
C HIS A 469 -24.53 21.66 4.70
N ALA A 470 -25.82 21.56 4.34
CA ALA A 470 -26.40 22.38 3.26
C ALA A 470 -26.48 23.87 3.63
N ASP A 471 -26.82 24.19 4.88
CA ASP A 471 -26.86 25.55 5.42
C ASP A 471 -25.44 26.13 5.52
N GLY A 472 -24.50 25.36 6.09
CA GLY A 472 -23.10 25.79 6.17
C GLY A 472 -22.48 26.05 4.79
N ALA A 473 -22.84 25.26 3.78
CA ALA A 473 -22.36 25.44 2.41
C ALA A 473 -22.79 26.78 1.77
N GLN A 474 -23.84 27.44 2.30
CA GLN A 474 -24.24 28.77 1.81
C GLN A 474 -23.16 29.84 2.04
N GLY A 475 -22.18 29.59 2.93
CA GLY A 475 -20.99 30.43 3.09
C GLY A 475 -20.19 30.65 1.79
N LEU A 476 -20.32 29.74 0.81
CA LEU A 476 -19.70 29.82 -0.51
C LEU A 476 -20.20 30.99 -1.37
N MET A 477 -21.36 31.58 -1.06
CA MET A 477 -21.87 32.79 -1.74
C MET A 477 -20.88 33.97 -1.66
N ASN A 478 -19.99 33.96 -0.68
CA ASN A 478 -18.96 34.98 -0.52
C ASN A 478 -17.87 34.96 -1.61
N PHE A 479 -17.79 33.89 -2.42
CA PHE A 479 -16.80 33.77 -3.50
C PHE A 479 -16.91 34.89 -4.55
N ARG A 480 -18.11 35.44 -4.77
CA ARG A 480 -18.35 36.50 -5.78
C ARG A 480 -18.12 37.92 -5.27
N LYS A 481 -17.50 38.10 -4.10
CA LYS A 481 -17.09 39.42 -3.61
C LYS A 481 -15.95 39.97 -4.47
N ALA A 482 -15.96 41.29 -4.74
CA ALA A 482 -14.94 41.94 -5.59
C ALA A 482 -13.50 41.68 -5.10
N SER A 483 -13.28 41.66 -3.78
CA SER A 483 -11.98 41.35 -3.16
C SER A 483 -11.43 39.96 -3.50
N ILE A 484 -12.30 39.00 -3.85
CA ILE A 484 -11.86 37.67 -4.31
C ILE A 484 -11.27 37.75 -5.71
N GLN A 485 -11.87 38.55 -6.60
CA GLN A 485 -11.35 38.73 -7.95
C GLN A 485 -9.97 39.39 -7.92
N THR A 486 -9.77 40.44 -7.12
CA THR A 486 -8.46 41.07 -7.01
C THR A 486 -7.40 40.10 -6.45
N LEU A 487 -7.78 39.23 -5.50
CA LEU A 487 -6.86 38.21 -5.01
C LEU A 487 -6.51 37.19 -6.10
N ILE A 488 -7.47 36.77 -6.92
CA ILE A 488 -7.22 35.90 -8.08
C ILE A 488 -6.21 36.56 -9.02
N ASP A 489 -6.42 37.84 -9.35
CA ASP A 489 -5.52 38.61 -10.23
C ASP A 489 -4.11 38.73 -9.62
N HIS A 490 -4.01 38.92 -8.30
CA HIS A 490 -2.74 38.89 -7.57
C HIS A 490 -2.04 37.53 -7.68
N LEU A 491 -2.78 36.43 -7.43
CA LEU A 491 -2.23 35.07 -7.47
C LEU A 491 -1.80 34.68 -8.89
N ASP A 492 -2.51 35.14 -9.92
CA ASP A 492 -2.11 34.96 -11.31
C ASP A 492 -0.82 35.71 -11.64
N CYS A 493 -0.71 36.98 -11.24
CA CYS A 493 0.54 37.73 -11.36
C CYS A 493 1.69 37.03 -10.63
N PHE A 494 1.44 36.58 -9.40
CA PHE A 494 2.43 35.90 -8.56
C PHE A 494 2.90 34.62 -9.23
N LYS A 495 1.98 33.75 -9.69
CA LYS A 495 2.31 32.53 -10.43
C LYS A 495 3.22 32.79 -11.64
N ASP A 496 2.95 33.84 -12.41
CA ASP A 496 3.64 34.11 -13.67
C ASP A 496 5.01 34.76 -13.48
N ASN A 497 5.22 35.53 -12.40
CA ASN A 497 6.45 36.26 -12.15
C ASN A 497 7.44 35.56 -11.20
N THR A 498 7.19 34.30 -10.82
CA THR A 498 7.92 33.60 -9.74
C THR A 498 8.55 32.28 -10.14
N THR A 499 9.06 32.20 -11.37
CA THR A 499 9.64 30.97 -11.94
C THR A 499 10.68 30.31 -11.01
N ASP A 500 11.54 31.11 -10.35
CA ASP A 500 12.59 30.60 -9.46
C ASP A 500 12.18 30.38 -7.99
N MET A 501 10.92 30.67 -7.61
CA MET A 501 10.50 30.53 -6.20
C MET A 501 10.69 29.11 -5.63
N ASP A 502 10.64 28.08 -6.46
CA ASP A 502 10.85 26.70 -6.01
C ASP A 502 12.31 26.44 -5.59
N LYS A 503 13.28 27.15 -6.19
CA LYS A 503 14.70 27.11 -5.81
C LYS A 503 14.95 27.92 -4.53
N ILE A 504 14.33 29.08 -4.41
CA ILE A 504 14.40 29.91 -3.19
C ILE A 504 13.80 29.14 -2.01
N ALA A 505 12.65 28.50 -2.21
CA ALA A 505 12.05 27.62 -1.22
C ALA A 505 12.90 26.39 -0.93
N SER A 506 13.60 25.81 -1.92
CA SER A 506 14.56 24.72 -1.66
C SER A 506 15.72 25.18 -0.76
N THR A 507 16.15 26.44 -0.87
CA THR A 507 17.14 27.04 0.03
C THR A 507 16.60 27.16 1.46
N ALA A 508 15.38 27.69 1.62
CA ALA A 508 14.71 27.78 2.92
C ALA A 508 14.43 26.41 3.55
N ARG A 509 14.02 25.40 2.74
CA ARG A 509 13.83 24.01 3.19
C ARG A 509 15.15 23.42 3.68
N SER A 510 16.23 23.64 2.94
CA SER A 510 17.57 23.18 3.33
C SER A 510 18.00 23.79 4.66
N ALA A 511 17.87 25.12 4.83
CA ALA A 511 18.17 25.80 6.10
C ALA A 511 17.32 25.26 7.27
N LYS A 512 16.03 25.03 7.03
CA LYS A 512 15.11 24.43 8.01
C LYS A 512 15.52 23.02 8.41
N ILE A 513 15.86 22.16 7.44
CA ILE A 513 16.32 20.78 7.70
C ILE A 513 17.66 20.78 8.43
N LEU A 514 18.61 21.63 8.02
CA LEU A 514 19.90 21.79 8.71
C LEU A 514 19.72 22.18 10.18
N ARG A 515 18.83 23.14 10.47
CA ARG A 515 18.50 23.51 11.85
C ARG A 515 17.91 22.35 12.64
N LYS A 516 17.04 21.52 12.04
CA LYS A 516 16.50 20.32 12.69
C LYS A 516 17.62 19.31 13.00
N LEU A 517 18.43 18.96 11.99
CA LEU A 517 19.53 17.99 12.13
C LEU A 517 20.54 18.43 13.18
N THR A 518 20.96 19.70 13.16
CA THR A 518 21.93 20.25 14.13
C THR A 518 21.36 20.37 15.54
N SER A 519 20.04 20.50 15.69
CA SER A 519 19.38 20.49 17.00
C SER A 519 19.20 19.09 17.60
N ASP A 520 19.19 18.06 16.75
CA ASP A 520 19.08 16.66 17.18
C ASP A 520 20.43 16.17 17.70
N LYS A 521 20.50 15.91 19.02
CA LYS A 521 21.72 15.42 19.68
C LYS A 521 22.15 14.04 19.18
N ALA A 522 21.22 13.24 18.63
CA ALA A 522 21.52 11.93 18.09
C ALA A 522 22.03 11.99 16.64
N PHE A 523 21.81 13.10 15.92
CA PHE A 523 22.09 13.22 14.49
C PHE A 523 23.50 12.77 14.11
N ALA A 524 24.53 13.39 14.70
CA ALA A 524 25.92 13.10 14.34
C ALA A 524 26.30 11.65 14.64
N ASN A 525 25.82 11.10 15.76
CA ASN A 525 26.08 9.71 16.13
C ASN A 525 25.38 8.75 15.17
N ASN A 526 24.07 8.91 14.95
CA ASN A 526 23.29 8.09 14.03
C ASN A 526 23.90 8.11 12.61
N PHE A 527 24.25 9.29 12.10
CA PHE A 527 24.86 9.42 10.79
C PHE A 527 26.20 8.68 10.70
N ASN A 528 27.07 8.87 11.71
CA ASN A 528 28.37 8.23 11.77
C ASN A 528 28.27 6.71 11.97
N ASP A 529 27.31 6.24 12.75
CA ASP A 529 27.04 4.82 12.97
C ASP A 529 26.64 4.15 11.66
N VAL A 530 25.74 4.77 10.88
CA VAL A 530 25.35 4.26 9.55
C VAL A 530 26.55 4.27 8.60
N SER A 531 27.29 5.38 8.51
CA SER A 531 28.48 5.49 7.66
C SER A 531 29.54 4.43 8.02
N SER A 532 29.74 4.18 9.31
CA SER A 532 30.63 3.16 9.84
C SER A 532 30.16 1.75 9.51
N ALA A 533 28.86 1.46 9.67
CA ALA A 533 28.28 0.16 9.33
C ALA A 533 28.44 -0.16 7.83
N VAL A 534 28.18 0.81 6.95
CA VAL A 534 28.41 0.67 5.50
C VAL A 534 29.89 0.49 5.19
N SER A 535 30.77 1.30 5.76
CA SER A 535 32.22 1.17 5.51
C SER A 535 32.80 -0.16 5.99
N LYS A 536 32.31 -0.69 7.12
CA LYS A 536 32.76 -1.97 7.70
C LYS A 536 32.19 -3.18 6.98
N SER A 537 31.11 -3.02 6.19
CA SER A 537 30.56 -4.14 5.40
C SER A 537 31.37 -4.41 4.14
N LEU A 538 32.06 -3.42 3.56
CA LEU A 538 32.81 -3.55 2.30
C LEU A 538 33.80 -4.73 2.30
N PRO A 539 34.66 -4.91 3.32
CA PRO A 539 35.64 -5.99 3.33
C PRO A 539 35.01 -7.39 3.44
N LEU A 540 33.74 -7.50 3.84
CA LEU A 540 33.02 -8.77 3.99
C LEU A 540 32.45 -9.28 2.66
N LEU A 541 32.24 -8.41 1.66
CA LEU A 541 31.68 -8.78 0.36
C LEU A 541 32.60 -9.70 -0.43
N GLY A 542 33.90 -9.41 -0.45
CA GLY A 542 34.91 -10.23 -1.14
C GLY A 542 34.94 -11.70 -0.67
N PRO A 543 35.08 -11.96 0.64
CA PRO A 543 34.95 -13.30 1.21
C PRO A 543 33.65 -14.02 0.86
N LEU A 544 32.50 -13.34 0.90
CA LEU A 544 31.21 -13.93 0.54
C LEU A 544 31.21 -14.43 -0.92
N ARG A 545 31.72 -13.62 -1.85
CA ARG A 545 31.85 -14.04 -3.27
C ARG A 545 32.76 -15.24 -3.44
N LYS A 546 33.93 -15.24 -2.77
CA LYS A 546 34.86 -16.38 -2.81
C LYS A 546 34.22 -17.67 -2.30
N MET A 547 33.34 -17.58 -1.29
CA MET A 547 32.59 -18.76 -0.83
C MET A 547 31.60 -19.26 -1.86
N ALA A 548 30.92 -18.38 -2.59
CA ALA A 548 30.05 -18.78 -3.70
C ALA A 548 30.87 -19.42 -4.84
N GLU A 549 32.03 -18.86 -5.18
CA GLU A 549 32.94 -19.41 -6.20
C GLU A 549 33.49 -20.79 -5.82
N ALA A 550 33.70 -21.06 -4.53
CA ALA A 550 34.21 -22.35 -4.06
C ALA A 550 33.30 -23.54 -4.44
N TYR A 551 31.99 -23.32 -4.60
CA TYR A 551 31.04 -24.35 -5.03
C TYR A 551 31.31 -24.88 -6.45
N LYS A 552 31.92 -24.06 -7.32
CA LYS A 552 32.29 -24.50 -8.69
C LYS A 552 33.25 -25.69 -8.66
N ASN A 553 34.15 -25.68 -7.68
CA ASN A 553 35.19 -26.70 -7.51
C ASN A 553 34.84 -27.75 -6.45
N ASP A 554 33.66 -27.65 -5.82
CA ASP A 554 33.23 -28.61 -4.81
C ASP A 554 32.71 -29.90 -5.50
N SER A 555 33.51 -30.95 -5.36
CA SER A 555 33.24 -32.29 -5.85
C SER A 555 32.85 -33.27 -4.74
N SER A 556 32.48 -32.78 -3.55
CA SER A 556 31.96 -33.63 -2.48
C SER A 556 30.73 -34.43 -2.95
N SER A 557 30.56 -35.62 -2.39
CA SER A 557 29.41 -36.48 -2.68
C SER A 557 28.09 -35.72 -2.50
N GLU A 558 27.98 -34.95 -1.43
CA GLU A 558 26.82 -34.17 -1.05
C GLU A 558 26.43 -33.14 -2.12
N ILE A 559 27.40 -32.45 -2.71
CA ILE A 559 27.14 -31.49 -3.80
C ILE A 559 26.87 -32.22 -5.11
N SER A 560 27.59 -33.30 -5.39
CA SER A 560 27.40 -34.11 -6.60
C SER A 560 26.00 -34.74 -6.70
N GLU A 561 25.40 -35.08 -5.56
CA GLU A 561 24.05 -35.62 -5.48
C GLU A 561 23.00 -34.53 -5.76
N LEU A 562 23.16 -33.33 -5.17
CA LEU A 562 22.25 -32.21 -5.42
C LEU A 562 22.28 -31.71 -6.87
N LYS A 563 23.44 -31.82 -7.55
CA LYS A 563 23.57 -31.52 -8.98
C LYS A 563 22.64 -32.37 -9.86
N LYS A 564 22.23 -33.56 -9.41
CA LYS A 564 21.25 -34.42 -10.12
C LYS A 564 19.81 -33.90 -10.00
N LEU A 565 19.55 -32.96 -9.09
CA LEU A 565 18.27 -32.29 -8.89
C LEU A 565 18.21 -30.91 -9.58
N LYS A 566 19.09 -30.65 -10.57
CA LYS A 566 19.18 -29.37 -11.30
C LYS A 566 17.84 -28.84 -11.81
N VAL A 567 16.94 -29.75 -12.18
CA VAL A 567 15.61 -29.42 -12.70
C VAL A 567 14.73 -28.62 -11.72
N LEU A 568 15.04 -28.65 -10.42
CA LEU A 568 14.36 -27.85 -9.40
C LEU A 568 14.70 -26.35 -9.48
N GLN A 569 15.80 -25.98 -10.14
CA GLN A 569 16.24 -24.59 -10.27
C GLN A 569 15.18 -23.71 -10.95
N ASP A 570 14.60 -24.19 -12.06
CA ASP A 570 13.56 -23.46 -12.81
C ASP A 570 12.23 -23.35 -12.06
N LEU A 571 12.03 -24.19 -11.03
CA LEU A 571 10.84 -24.19 -10.17
C LEU A 571 11.01 -23.31 -8.93
N SER A 572 12.25 -22.95 -8.59
CA SER A 572 12.58 -22.27 -7.34
C SER A 572 11.87 -20.93 -7.19
N LYS A 573 11.92 -20.09 -8.23
CA LYS A 573 11.29 -18.78 -8.22
C LYS A 573 9.76 -18.87 -8.12
N PRO A 574 9.02 -19.51 -9.04
CA PRO A 574 7.56 -19.52 -8.97
C PRO A 574 7.04 -20.20 -7.70
N PHE A 575 7.68 -21.28 -7.24
CA PHE A 575 7.30 -21.93 -5.99
C PHE A 575 7.60 -21.04 -4.77
N GLY A 576 8.80 -20.44 -4.74
CA GLY A 576 9.22 -19.52 -3.69
C GLY A 576 8.30 -18.31 -3.57
N ASP A 577 7.97 -17.67 -4.69
CA ASP A 577 7.05 -16.54 -4.77
C ASP A 577 5.67 -16.88 -4.20
N ALA A 578 5.08 -18.01 -4.60
CA ALA A 578 3.79 -18.45 -4.10
C ALA A 578 3.81 -18.72 -2.59
N VAL A 579 4.88 -19.33 -2.09
CA VAL A 579 5.06 -19.60 -0.66
C VAL A 579 5.37 -18.32 0.12
N GLY A 580 6.11 -17.38 -0.46
CA GLY A 580 6.34 -16.04 0.09
C GLY A 580 5.03 -15.30 0.30
N ALA A 581 4.16 -15.30 -0.71
CA ALA A 581 2.80 -14.75 -0.60
C ALA A 581 2.03 -15.41 0.55
N LEU A 582 2.09 -16.74 0.66
CA LEU A 582 1.44 -17.47 1.73
C LEU A 582 1.95 -17.07 3.13
N ILE A 583 3.26 -16.94 3.30
CA ILE A 583 3.89 -16.51 4.56
C ILE A 583 3.44 -15.09 4.91
N SER A 584 3.48 -14.16 3.94
CA SER A 584 3.04 -12.79 4.13
C SER A 584 1.57 -12.71 4.54
N ILE A 585 0.68 -13.45 3.85
CA ILE A 585 -0.74 -13.54 4.20
C ILE A 585 -0.91 -14.05 5.62
N LYS A 586 -0.19 -15.13 5.99
CA LYS A 586 -0.33 -15.71 7.32
C LYS A 586 0.09 -14.74 8.41
N LYS A 587 1.20 -14.01 8.22
CA LYS A 587 1.66 -12.97 9.15
C LYS A 587 0.67 -11.82 9.26
N ALA A 588 0.20 -11.32 8.12
CA ALA A 588 -0.76 -10.21 8.04
C ALA A 588 -2.16 -10.57 8.60
N SER A 589 -2.55 -11.85 8.55
CA SER A 589 -3.86 -12.32 9.01
C SER A 589 -4.09 -12.34 10.52
N SER A 590 -3.08 -11.99 11.33
CA SER A 590 -3.19 -11.98 12.80
C SER A 590 -4.30 -11.06 13.31
N GLY A 591 -4.74 -10.10 12.48
CA GLY A 591 -5.85 -9.18 12.76
C GLY A 591 -5.46 -8.09 13.74
N ALA A 592 -4.92 -8.47 14.91
CA ALA A 592 -4.54 -7.57 15.99
C ALA A 592 -3.60 -6.44 15.53
N ASP A 593 -2.58 -6.74 14.72
CA ASP A 593 -1.64 -5.72 14.26
C ASP A 593 -2.31 -4.70 13.33
N PHE A 594 -3.20 -5.17 12.45
CA PHE A 594 -3.98 -4.29 11.58
C PHE A 594 -5.05 -3.51 12.34
N GLU A 595 -5.73 -4.13 13.31
CA GLU A 595 -6.71 -3.46 14.17
C GLU A 595 -6.06 -2.35 14.98
N THR A 596 -4.89 -2.62 15.57
CA THR A 596 -4.08 -1.60 16.27
C THR A 596 -3.65 -0.48 15.33
N PHE A 597 -3.16 -0.81 14.13
CA PHE A 597 -2.77 0.19 13.14
C PHE A 597 -3.94 1.10 12.71
N VAL A 598 -5.11 0.52 12.39
CA VAL A 598 -6.31 1.26 12.01
C VAL A 598 -6.75 2.15 13.17
N LYS A 599 -6.87 1.61 14.39
CA LYS A 599 -7.28 2.36 15.58
C LYS A 599 -6.33 3.54 15.85
N ASN A 600 -5.03 3.30 15.83
CA ASN A 600 -4.02 4.31 16.13
C ASN A 600 -3.96 5.37 15.02
N GLY A 601 -4.11 4.99 13.75
CA GLY A 601 -4.12 5.92 12.62
C GLY A 601 -5.34 6.84 12.62
N GLU A 602 -6.53 6.31 12.90
CA GLU A 602 -7.74 7.12 13.08
C GLU A 602 -7.60 8.11 14.27
N ALA A 603 -7.05 7.63 15.39
CA ALA A 603 -6.80 8.45 16.56
C ALA A 603 -5.75 9.54 16.30
N ALA A 604 -4.67 9.22 15.58
CA ALA A 604 -3.64 10.17 15.18
C ALA A 604 -4.22 11.26 14.27
N GLN A 605 -5.00 10.87 13.25
CA GLN A 605 -5.65 11.82 12.34
C GLN A 605 -6.62 12.77 13.09
N LYS A 606 -7.35 12.27 14.09
CA LYS A 606 -8.22 13.10 14.92
C LYS A 606 -7.42 14.03 15.84
N ASN A 607 -6.36 13.53 16.48
CA ASN A 607 -5.54 14.30 17.40
C ASN A 607 -4.85 15.46 16.68
N VAL A 608 -4.21 15.20 15.54
CA VAL A 608 -3.48 16.21 14.76
C VAL A 608 -4.41 17.32 14.24
N LYS A 609 -5.69 17.04 13.98
CA LYS A 609 -6.65 18.11 13.65
C LYS A 609 -6.88 19.08 14.83
N SER A 610 -6.82 18.57 16.06
CA SER A 610 -6.99 19.36 17.28
C SER A 610 -5.71 20.00 17.82
N SER A 611 -4.54 19.42 17.53
CA SER A 611 -3.22 19.85 18.04
C SER A 611 -2.31 20.36 16.91
N GLY A 612 -1.21 21.04 17.24
CA GLY A 612 -0.24 21.51 16.25
C GLY A 612 -0.57 22.84 15.56
N THR A 613 0.46 23.42 14.96
CA THR A 613 0.39 24.66 14.17
C THR A 613 -0.31 24.44 12.82
N PRO A 614 -0.86 25.48 12.17
CA PRO A 614 -1.45 25.35 10.84
C PRO A 614 -0.56 24.62 9.84
N ASN A 615 0.74 24.92 9.84
CA ASN A 615 1.71 24.30 8.91
C ASN A 615 1.92 22.81 9.21
N GLN A 616 1.94 22.41 10.49
CA GLN A 616 1.99 20.99 10.85
C GLN A 616 0.73 20.25 10.40
N LYS A 617 -0.45 20.87 10.50
CA LYS A 617 -1.70 20.27 10.04
C LYS A 617 -1.74 20.11 8.53
N ILE A 618 -1.34 21.14 7.78
CA ILE A 618 -1.26 21.09 6.31
C ILE A 618 -0.27 20.01 5.87
N HIS A 619 0.92 19.97 6.49
CA HIS A 619 1.93 18.95 6.21
C HIS A 619 1.39 17.55 6.49
N PHE A 620 0.80 17.34 7.67
CA PHE A 620 0.17 16.06 8.03
C PHE A 620 -0.88 15.65 7.01
N GLU A 621 -1.84 16.52 6.68
CA GLU A 621 -2.91 16.20 5.72
C GLU A 621 -2.36 15.88 4.33
N SER A 622 -1.31 16.57 3.89
CA SER A 622 -0.69 16.35 2.57
C SER A 622 0.03 15.00 2.47
N GLN A 623 0.68 14.56 3.54
CA GLN A 623 1.52 13.36 3.55
C GLN A 623 0.77 12.11 4.05
N PHE A 624 -0.18 12.27 4.97
CA PHE A 624 -0.90 11.14 5.57
C PHE A 624 -1.80 10.41 4.58
N GLY A 625 -2.30 11.14 3.58
CA GLY A 625 -3.13 10.64 2.49
C GLY A 625 -4.51 10.16 2.93
N ASP A 626 -5.18 9.41 2.05
CA ASP A 626 -6.47 8.79 2.33
C ASP A 626 -6.29 7.54 3.21
N PHE A 627 -6.46 7.72 4.51
CA PHE A 627 -6.39 6.62 5.48
C PHE A 627 -7.63 5.72 5.43
N GLU A 628 -8.78 6.26 5.03
CA GLU A 628 -10.02 5.50 4.92
C GLU A 628 -9.91 4.44 3.81
N GLU A 629 -9.28 4.78 2.69
CA GLU A 629 -8.98 3.85 1.61
C GLU A 629 -8.09 2.68 2.10
N THR A 630 -7.00 2.97 2.85
CA THR A 630 -6.15 1.91 3.41
C THR A 630 -6.92 1.03 4.40
N THR A 631 -7.77 1.61 5.26
CA THR A 631 -8.62 0.84 6.18
C THR A 631 -9.55 -0.09 5.42
N GLN A 632 -10.18 0.37 4.32
CA GLN A 632 -11.02 -0.49 3.47
C GLN A 632 -10.23 -1.64 2.84
N GLN A 633 -9.01 -1.37 2.35
CA GLN A 633 -8.13 -2.42 1.81
C GLN A 633 -7.81 -3.48 2.87
N ILE A 634 -7.52 -3.08 4.10
CA ILE A 634 -7.26 -3.97 5.24
C ILE A 634 -8.50 -4.80 5.60
N GLU A 635 -9.68 -4.18 5.71
CA GLU A 635 -10.93 -4.88 6.02
C GLU A 635 -11.27 -5.92 4.95
N MET A 636 -11.14 -5.55 3.67
CA MET A 636 -11.31 -6.46 2.54
C MET A 636 -10.34 -7.63 2.59
N PHE A 637 -9.06 -7.35 2.85
CA PHE A 637 -8.04 -8.38 3.00
C PHE A 637 -8.39 -9.37 4.12
N LEU A 638 -8.75 -8.88 5.31
CA LEU A 638 -9.08 -9.73 6.46
C LEU A 638 -10.32 -10.60 6.20
N PHE A 639 -11.34 -10.05 5.53
CA PHE A 639 -12.52 -10.81 5.11
C PHE A 639 -12.13 -11.92 4.11
N ASP A 640 -11.31 -11.60 3.11
CA ASP A 640 -10.88 -12.55 2.09
C ASP A 640 -9.98 -13.65 2.66
N VAL A 641 -9.04 -13.32 3.56
CA VAL A 641 -8.21 -14.34 4.24
C VAL A 641 -9.08 -15.31 5.02
N ASN A 642 -10.03 -14.81 5.81
CA ASN A 642 -10.87 -15.66 6.63
C ASN A 642 -11.75 -16.59 5.77
N SER A 643 -12.29 -16.06 4.67
CA SER A 643 -13.05 -16.85 3.70
C SER A 643 -12.19 -17.93 3.02
N TRP A 644 -10.96 -17.58 2.63
CA TRP A 644 -10.01 -18.50 2.00
C TRP A 644 -9.51 -19.57 2.97
N GLU A 645 -9.11 -19.24 4.20
CA GLU A 645 -8.61 -20.21 5.19
C GLU A 645 -9.68 -21.27 5.50
N LYS A 646 -10.96 -20.86 5.62
CA LYS A 646 -12.10 -21.78 5.79
C LYS A 646 -12.39 -22.65 4.56
N SER A 647 -11.91 -22.28 3.37
CA SER A 647 -12.13 -23.03 2.12
C SER A 647 -11.11 -24.16 1.89
N ILE A 648 -10.03 -24.20 2.68
CA ILE A 648 -8.96 -25.20 2.53
C ILE A 648 -9.50 -26.59 2.90
N ALA A 649 -9.60 -27.47 1.89
CA ALA A 649 -10.10 -28.83 2.05
C ALA A 649 -9.15 -29.86 1.43
N VAL A 650 -7.90 -29.92 1.93
CA VAL A 650 -6.91 -30.90 1.47
C VAL A 650 -6.89 -32.11 2.41
N LYS A 651 -7.02 -33.32 1.87
CA LYS A 651 -6.98 -34.56 2.65
C LYS A 651 -5.57 -34.82 3.19
N LYS A 652 -5.45 -35.37 4.40
CA LYS A 652 -4.17 -35.86 4.96
C LYS A 652 -3.52 -36.87 4.02
N ASN A 653 -2.19 -36.85 3.95
CA ASN A 653 -1.38 -37.72 3.08
C ASN A 653 -1.66 -37.56 1.58
N SER A 654 -2.26 -36.44 1.16
CA SER A 654 -2.37 -36.11 -0.26
C SER A 654 -0.99 -35.89 -0.87
N ASN A 655 -0.91 -36.00 -2.20
CA ASN A 655 0.29 -35.61 -2.92
C ASN A 655 0.46 -34.08 -2.93
N LEU A 656 1.68 -33.62 -3.22
CA LEU A 656 2.01 -32.19 -3.24
C LEU A 656 1.12 -31.39 -4.21
N SER A 657 0.65 -32.00 -5.30
CA SER A 657 -0.22 -31.33 -6.28
C SER A 657 -1.61 -30.99 -5.74
N ALA A 658 -2.10 -31.70 -4.72
CA ALA A 658 -3.40 -31.42 -4.11
C ALA A 658 -3.48 -30.02 -3.48
N TYR A 659 -2.34 -29.40 -3.17
CA TYR A 659 -2.27 -28.04 -2.60
C TYR A 659 -2.36 -26.94 -3.67
N GLY A 660 -2.39 -27.27 -4.97
CA GLY A 660 -2.31 -26.27 -6.04
C GLY A 660 -3.48 -25.30 -6.10
N GLN A 661 -4.70 -25.80 -5.90
CA GLN A 661 -5.88 -24.95 -5.93
C GLN A 661 -5.87 -23.91 -4.80
N MET A 662 -5.40 -24.30 -3.61
CA MET A 662 -5.29 -23.39 -2.46
C MET A 662 -4.40 -22.17 -2.77
N PHE A 663 -3.31 -22.35 -3.52
CA PHE A 663 -2.46 -21.24 -3.96
C PHE A 663 -3.11 -20.43 -5.09
N ALA A 664 -3.73 -21.10 -6.07
CA ALA A 664 -4.41 -20.41 -7.16
C ALA A 664 -5.51 -19.48 -6.63
N ASP A 665 -6.21 -19.89 -5.57
CA ASP A 665 -7.25 -19.11 -4.92
C ASP A 665 -6.71 -17.84 -4.22
N LEU A 666 -5.41 -17.79 -3.90
CA LEU A 666 -4.76 -16.59 -3.36
C LEU A 666 -4.52 -15.50 -4.41
N ALA A 667 -4.57 -15.84 -5.71
CA ALA A 667 -4.30 -14.87 -6.78
C ALA A 667 -5.32 -13.71 -6.84
N ILE A 668 -6.47 -13.85 -6.16
CA ILE A 668 -7.51 -12.82 -6.09
C ILE A 668 -7.19 -11.69 -5.11
N PHE A 669 -6.20 -11.88 -4.22
CA PHE A 669 -5.87 -10.92 -3.17
C PHE A 669 -5.29 -9.64 -3.76
N ASN A 670 -5.80 -8.51 -3.28
CA ASN A 670 -5.31 -7.19 -3.65
C ASN A 670 -4.16 -6.77 -2.74
N SER A 671 -3.24 -6.00 -3.29
CA SER A 671 -2.16 -5.38 -2.52
C SER A 671 -2.71 -4.32 -1.55
N ILE A 672 -2.03 -4.14 -0.43
CA ILE A 672 -2.31 -3.08 0.55
C ILE A 672 -1.13 -2.11 0.54
N ASP A 673 -1.40 -0.85 0.25
CA ASP A 673 -0.40 0.21 0.34
C ASP A 673 -0.54 0.95 1.67
N LEU A 674 0.49 0.80 2.52
CA LEU A 674 0.57 1.45 3.82
C LEU A 674 1.06 2.90 3.73
N LYS A 675 1.59 3.36 2.58
CA LYS A 675 2.19 4.69 2.40
C LYS A 675 3.22 4.99 3.49
N PHE A 676 4.16 4.06 3.63
CA PHE A 676 5.07 4.01 4.78
C PHE A 676 5.86 5.29 4.98
N GLU A 677 6.61 5.73 3.97
CA GLU A 677 7.48 6.90 4.10
C GLU A 677 6.65 8.19 4.27
N GLU A 678 5.56 8.33 3.52
CA GLU A 678 4.68 9.50 3.56
C GLU A 678 3.97 9.62 4.91
N ARG A 679 3.42 8.53 5.44
CA ARG A 679 2.75 8.57 6.76
C ARG A 679 3.73 8.78 7.90
N LEU A 680 4.93 8.22 7.82
CA LEU A 680 6.00 8.56 8.76
C LEU A 680 6.43 10.04 8.65
N ALA A 681 6.31 10.64 7.45
CA ALA A 681 6.60 12.05 7.23
C ALA A 681 5.49 12.94 7.81
N ALA A 682 4.24 12.52 7.67
CA ALA A 682 3.10 13.21 8.24
C ALA A 682 3.23 13.38 9.76
N THR A 683 3.77 12.37 10.44
CA THR A 683 3.90 12.35 11.90
C THR A 683 5.02 13.22 12.48
N GLU A 684 5.89 13.80 11.64
CA GLU A 684 7.00 14.62 12.13
C GLU A 684 6.55 15.84 12.94
N GLY A 685 7.21 16.09 14.07
CA GLY A 685 6.90 17.24 14.93
C GLY A 685 5.71 17.02 15.87
N PHE A 686 5.18 15.80 15.92
CA PHE A 686 4.22 15.34 16.91
C PHE A 686 4.84 14.31 17.86
N ASP A 687 6.16 14.33 18.04
CA ASP A 687 6.92 13.33 18.79
C ASP A 687 6.50 13.19 20.26
N ASP A 688 6.01 14.27 20.87
CA ASP A 688 5.48 14.28 22.23
C ASP A 688 4.06 13.69 22.35
N THR A 689 3.43 13.32 21.23
CA THR A 689 2.07 12.79 21.20
C THR A 689 2.10 11.27 21.24
N GLN A 690 1.82 10.67 22.39
CA GLN A 690 1.83 9.21 22.58
C GLN A 690 1.04 8.46 21.49
N ILE A 691 -0.14 8.95 21.11
CA ILE A 691 -0.99 8.35 20.07
C ILE A 691 -0.27 8.30 18.71
N VAL A 692 0.52 9.34 18.38
CA VAL A 692 1.28 9.39 17.13
C VAL A 692 2.46 8.42 17.19
N THR A 693 3.11 8.28 18.34
CA THR A 693 4.16 7.28 18.56
C THR A 693 3.63 5.85 18.44
N GLU A 694 2.49 5.53 19.06
CA GLU A 694 1.83 4.22 18.94
C GLU A 694 1.40 3.92 17.49
N PHE A 695 1.02 4.95 16.72
CA PHE A 695 0.76 4.80 15.29
C PHE A 695 2.06 4.47 14.52
N ARG A 696 3.15 5.21 14.75
CA ARG A 696 4.45 4.96 14.10
C ARG A 696 4.98 3.54 14.38
N GLU A 697 4.89 3.08 15.61
CA GLU A 697 5.30 1.72 15.99
C GLU A 697 4.51 0.65 15.21
N SER A 698 3.19 0.82 15.13
CA SER A 698 2.33 -0.09 14.36
C SER A 698 2.64 -0.05 12.86
N LEU A 699 2.90 1.13 12.32
CA LEU A 699 3.29 1.33 10.92
C LEU A 699 4.63 0.64 10.62
N LEU A 700 5.68 0.91 11.42
CA LEU A 700 7.00 0.29 11.28
C LEU A 700 6.95 -1.23 11.39
N LYS A 701 6.10 -1.77 12.26
CA LYS A 701 5.90 -3.22 12.41
C LYS A 701 5.28 -3.81 11.14
N LEU A 702 4.21 -3.22 10.62
CA LEU A 702 3.50 -3.71 9.44
C LEU A 702 4.29 -3.51 8.15
N SER A 703 5.08 -2.44 8.02
CA SER A 703 5.90 -2.16 6.84
C SER A 703 7.04 -3.16 6.62
N LYS A 704 7.37 -3.99 7.62
CA LYS A 704 8.28 -5.15 7.45
C LYS A 704 7.63 -6.32 6.72
N LEU A 705 6.30 -6.31 6.59
CA LEU A 705 5.56 -7.32 5.85
C LEU A 705 5.48 -6.91 4.38
N ASP A 706 5.63 -7.90 3.51
CA ASP A 706 5.36 -7.70 2.10
C ASP A 706 3.86 -7.87 1.82
N LEU A 707 3.19 -6.75 1.57
CA LEU A 707 1.76 -6.67 1.31
C LEU A 707 1.46 -6.43 -0.20
N GLU A 708 2.46 -6.53 -1.07
CA GLU A 708 2.32 -6.31 -2.51
C GLU A 708 1.86 -7.57 -3.28
N PHE A 709 0.74 -8.17 -2.88
CA PHE A 709 0.27 -9.46 -3.44
C PHE A 709 0.11 -9.52 -4.96
N SER A 710 -0.10 -8.37 -5.62
CA SER A 710 -0.20 -8.27 -7.08
C SER A 710 1.00 -8.86 -7.83
N ARG A 711 2.22 -8.77 -7.27
CA ARG A 711 3.44 -9.31 -7.90
C ARG A 711 3.50 -10.83 -7.90
N TYR A 712 2.77 -11.48 -7.00
CA TYR A 712 2.72 -12.94 -6.88
C TYR A 712 1.66 -13.59 -7.76
N LYS A 713 0.76 -12.81 -8.39
CA LYS A 713 -0.40 -13.33 -9.15
C LYS A 713 -0.02 -14.39 -10.19
N SER A 714 1.07 -14.15 -10.94
CA SER A 714 1.55 -15.10 -11.94
C SER A 714 1.96 -16.43 -11.30
N ALA A 715 2.82 -16.37 -10.28
CA ALA A 715 3.28 -17.54 -9.53
C ALA A 715 2.11 -18.33 -8.92
N LEU A 716 1.18 -17.64 -8.25
CA LEU A 716 0.00 -18.24 -7.63
C LEU A 716 -0.90 -18.97 -8.64
N THR A 717 -1.12 -18.38 -9.81
CA THR A 717 -2.01 -18.95 -10.84
C THR A 717 -1.48 -20.26 -11.41
N ILE A 718 -0.16 -20.39 -11.58
CA ILE A 718 0.48 -21.57 -12.17
C ILE A 718 0.83 -22.66 -11.14
N MET A 719 0.52 -22.45 -9.86
CA MET A 719 0.93 -23.36 -8.80
C MET A 719 0.47 -24.82 -8.94
N PRO A 720 -0.73 -25.14 -9.46
CA PRO A 720 -1.10 -26.53 -9.72
C PRO A 720 -0.07 -27.29 -10.58
N ASP A 721 0.47 -26.65 -11.62
CA ASP A 721 1.45 -27.25 -12.52
C ASP A 721 2.87 -27.27 -11.91
N VAL A 722 3.22 -26.19 -11.19
CA VAL A 722 4.50 -26.11 -10.46
C VAL A 722 4.58 -27.20 -9.40
N LEU A 723 3.53 -27.46 -8.61
CA LEU A 723 3.53 -28.48 -7.56
C LEU A 723 3.67 -29.91 -8.12
N ASN A 724 3.01 -30.19 -9.24
CA ASN A 724 3.20 -31.45 -9.97
C ASN A 724 4.67 -31.64 -10.36
N SER A 725 5.27 -30.58 -10.87
CA SER A 725 6.65 -30.54 -11.34
C SER A 725 7.65 -30.68 -10.19
N VAL A 726 7.43 -30.01 -9.06
CA VAL A 726 8.27 -30.14 -7.87
C VAL A 726 8.31 -31.59 -7.38
N GLY A 727 7.15 -32.24 -7.29
CA GLY A 727 7.08 -33.65 -6.87
C GLY A 727 7.79 -34.61 -7.83
N ALA A 728 7.89 -34.27 -9.12
CA ALA A 728 8.65 -35.01 -10.11
C ALA A 728 10.17 -34.69 -10.04
N GLY A 729 10.52 -33.42 -9.82
CA GLY A 729 11.89 -32.94 -9.75
C GLY A 729 12.68 -33.54 -8.60
N PHE A 730 12.07 -33.66 -7.41
CA PHE A 730 12.70 -34.37 -6.27
C PHE A 730 12.96 -35.86 -6.55
N LYS A 731 12.21 -36.47 -7.48
CA LYS A 731 12.41 -37.86 -7.93
C LYS A 731 13.40 -37.98 -9.10
N GLY A 732 14.11 -36.90 -9.44
CA GLY A 732 15.06 -36.86 -10.55
C GLY A 732 14.43 -37.03 -11.94
N LYS A 733 13.11 -36.84 -12.08
CA LYS A 733 12.42 -36.96 -13.38
C LYS A 733 12.58 -35.67 -14.18
N LYS A 734 12.63 -35.78 -15.51
CA LYS A 734 12.51 -34.62 -16.40
C LYS A 734 11.13 -33.98 -16.24
N LEU A 735 11.08 -32.65 -16.38
CA LEU A 735 9.86 -31.86 -16.29
C LEU A 735 9.20 -31.72 -17.67
N ASP A 736 7.88 -31.87 -17.71
CA ASP A 736 7.05 -31.59 -18.88
C ASP A 736 6.43 -30.18 -18.81
N LEU A 737 7.14 -29.19 -18.26
CA LEU A 737 6.62 -27.82 -18.22
C LEU A 737 6.89 -27.09 -19.54
N PRO A 738 5.86 -26.53 -20.19
CA PRO A 738 6.06 -25.40 -21.08
C PRO A 738 6.23 -24.16 -20.20
N VAL A 739 7.43 -23.93 -19.63
CA VAL A 739 7.72 -22.63 -19.02
C VAL A 739 7.90 -21.63 -20.16
N SER A 740 6.79 -21.11 -20.65
CA SER A 740 6.75 -19.90 -21.47
C SER A 740 7.23 -18.74 -20.62
N GLY A 741 8.51 -18.41 -20.76
CA GLY A 741 8.95 -17.03 -20.88
C GLY A 741 8.58 -16.08 -19.75
N GLY A 742 8.85 -16.45 -18.51
CA GLY A 742 9.48 -15.49 -17.60
C GLY A 742 10.97 -15.46 -17.93
N GLY A 743 11.31 -15.10 -19.17
CA GLY A 743 12.69 -14.94 -19.57
C GLY A 743 13.34 -14.11 -18.48
N VAL A 744 14.48 -14.58 -18.00
CA VAL A 744 15.47 -13.72 -17.34
C VAL A 744 15.47 -12.49 -18.21
N ASN A 745 14.79 -11.43 -17.75
CA ASN A 745 15.10 -10.13 -18.24
C ASN A 745 16.56 -10.07 -17.82
N ASN A 746 17.44 -10.39 -18.77
CA ASN A 746 18.46 -9.46 -19.14
C ASN A 746 17.72 -8.12 -19.32
N VAL A 747 17.32 -7.50 -18.20
CA VAL A 747 17.79 -6.18 -17.84
C VAL A 747 19.29 -6.31 -18.03
N SER A 748 19.65 -6.27 -19.31
CA SER A 748 20.84 -5.63 -19.76
C SER A 748 20.74 -4.35 -18.98
N THR A 749 21.54 -4.28 -17.91
CA THR A 749 21.99 -3.04 -17.34
C THR A 749 22.62 -2.31 -18.51
N SER A 750 21.75 -1.72 -19.34
CA SER A 750 22.05 -0.81 -20.42
C SER A 750 22.29 0.53 -19.72
N THR A 751 23.28 0.51 -18.85
CA THR A 751 24.01 1.65 -18.33
C THR A 751 25.47 1.29 -18.56
N GLN A 752 25.80 1.26 -19.85
CA GLN A 752 27.12 1.44 -20.47
C GLN A 752 28.30 0.66 -19.85
N PHE A 753 28.51 -0.56 -20.34
CA PHE A 753 29.83 -1.18 -20.30
C PHE A 753 30.74 -0.46 -21.30
N ALA A 754 31.70 0.32 -20.79
CA ALA A 754 32.90 0.66 -21.51
C ALA A 754 33.72 -0.63 -21.73
N ILE A 755 33.42 -1.38 -22.79
CA ILE A 755 34.19 -2.57 -23.16
C ILE A 755 35.49 -2.10 -23.79
N VAL A 756 36.56 -2.25 -23.01
CA VAL A 756 37.95 -2.21 -23.43
C VAL A 756 38.15 -3.30 -24.49
N GLY A 757 38.33 -2.91 -25.75
CA GLY A 757 38.58 -3.83 -26.86
C GLY A 757 38.74 -3.13 -28.21
N ASP A 758 40.00 -2.89 -28.59
CA ASP A 758 40.58 -2.55 -29.90
C ASP A 758 39.74 -1.67 -30.90
N PRO A 759 40.10 -0.39 -31.12
CA PRO A 759 39.27 0.60 -31.81
C PRO A 759 38.99 0.35 -33.31
N ASN A 760 39.68 -0.56 -33.99
CA ASN A 760 39.55 -0.68 -35.46
C ASN A 760 38.42 -1.58 -35.96
N SER A 761 37.80 -2.40 -35.09
CA SER A 761 36.64 -3.22 -35.46
C SER A 761 35.30 -2.60 -35.04
N ALA A 762 35.29 -1.78 -33.99
CA ALA A 762 34.08 -1.17 -33.44
C ALA A 762 33.36 -0.22 -34.41
N LEU A 763 34.10 0.48 -35.27
CA LEU A 763 33.53 1.47 -36.20
C LEU A 763 32.65 0.83 -37.28
N LYS A 764 33.01 -0.37 -37.77
CA LYS A 764 32.21 -1.05 -38.81
C LYS A 764 30.87 -1.57 -38.27
N TYR A 765 30.87 -2.07 -37.03
CA TYR A 765 29.66 -2.61 -36.42
C TYR A 765 28.68 -1.51 -35.98
N THR A 766 29.17 -0.41 -35.40
CA THR A 766 28.31 0.72 -35.00
C THR A 766 27.63 1.40 -36.19
N VAL A 767 28.36 1.59 -37.30
CA VAL A 767 27.77 2.16 -38.53
C VAL A 767 26.70 1.22 -39.12
N THR A 768 26.95 -0.09 -39.14
CA THR A 768 25.97 -1.07 -39.69
C THR A 768 24.70 -1.12 -38.83
N ILE A 769 24.82 -1.09 -37.50
CA ILE A 769 23.67 -1.09 -36.58
C ILE A 769 22.86 0.21 -36.72
N LEU A 770 23.53 1.36 -36.85
CA LEU A 770 22.86 2.65 -37.06
C LEU A 770 22.08 2.68 -38.38
N ILE A 771 22.62 2.09 -39.45
CA ILE A 771 21.93 2.00 -40.74
C ILE A 771 20.68 1.11 -40.62
N ILE A 772 20.79 -0.06 -39.98
CA ILE A 772 19.64 -0.96 -39.77
C ILE A 772 18.57 -0.29 -38.90
N GLY A 773 18.98 0.38 -37.82
CA GLY A 773 18.07 1.13 -36.94
C GLY A 773 17.34 2.25 -37.68
N ALA A 774 18.02 3.00 -38.54
CA ALA A 774 17.41 4.03 -39.37
C ALA A 774 16.41 3.43 -40.38
N VAL A 775 16.74 2.32 -41.03
CA VAL A 775 15.84 1.65 -41.97
C VAL A 775 14.59 1.12 -41.25
N LEU A 776 14.73 0.46 -40.11
CA LEU A 776 13.56 -0.02 -39.36
C LEU A 776 12.72 1.13 -38.79
N GLY A 777 13.35 2.21 -38.32
CA GLY A 777 12.67 3.40 -37.85
C GLY A 777 11.85 4.08 -38.95
N THR A 778 12.40 4.19 -40.16
CA THR A 778 11.68 4.76 -41.31
C THR A 778 10.51 3.87 -41.75
N ILE A 779 10.67 2.54 -41.74
CA ILE A 779 9.58 1.60 -42.04
C ILE A 779 8.46 1.72 -41.01
N ALA A 780 8.78 1.75 -39.71
CA ALA A 780 7.80 1.92 -38.64
C ALA A 780 7.08 3.27 -38.73
N PHE A 781 7.81 4.34 -39.05
CA PHE A 781 7.24 5.67 -39.24
C PHE A 781 6.30 5.73 -40.46
N LEU A 782 6.70 5.16 -41.60
CA LEU A 782 5.86 5.07 -42.80
C LEU A 782 4.60 4.22 -42.56
N TRP A 783 4.73 3.12 -41.81
CA TRP A 783 3.61 2.26 -41.45
C TRP A 783 2.63 2.99 -40.52
N CYS A 784 3.13 3.68 -39.49
CA CYS A 784 2.31 4.48 -38.58
C CYS A 784 1.65 5.68 -39.27
N TRP A 785 2.28 6.28 -40.27
CA TRP A 785 1.67 7.35 -41.06
C TRP A 785 0.51 6.83 -41.92
N ARG A 786 0.61 5.62 -42.47
CA ARG A 786 -0.42 5.03 -43.33
C ARG A 786 -1.62 4.46 -42.55
N ASP A 787 -1.41 3.95 -41.34
CA ASP A 787 -2.48 3.38 -40.52
C ASP A 787 -3.26 4.46 -39.76
N GLN A 788 -4.55 4.64 -40.08
CA GLN A 788 -5.43 5.59 -39.41
C GLN A 788 -5.62 5.33 -37.91
N ASN A 789 -5.31 4.12 -37.43
CA ASN A 789 -5.39 3.76 -36.02
C ASN A 789 -4.11 4.07 -35.22
N CYS A 790 -3.02 4.51 -35.87
CA CYS A 790 -1.79 4.81 -35.14
C CYS A 790 -1.95 6.01 -34.19
N ILE A 791 -1.16 6.01 -33.11
CA ILE A 791 -1.15 7.03 -32.06
C ILE A 791 -1.03 8.45 -32.63
N TYR A 792 -0.24 8.65 -33.70
CA TYR A 792 -0.09 9.96 -34.34
C TYR A 792 -1.43 10.53 -34.86
N HIS A 793 -2.21 9.74 -35.60
CA HIS A 793 -3.52 10.18 -36.10
C HIS A 793 -4.54 10.35 -34.96
N LYS A 794 -4.44 9.51 -33.94
CA LYS A 794 -5.28 9.60 -32.73
C LYS A 794 -5.04 10.90 -31.97
N LEU A 795 -3.77 11.28 -31.81
CA LEU A 795 -3.35 12.55 -31.19
C LEU A 795 -3.73 13.74 -32.07
N ARG A 796 -3.49 13.68 -33.40
CA ARG A 796 -3.85 14.77 -34.32
C ARG A 796 -5.34 15.09 -34.28
N ARG A 797 -6.22 14.08 -34.25
CA ARG A 797 -7.67 14.29 -34.11
C ARG A 797 -8.05 14.92 -32.76
N HIS A 798 -7.28 14.63 -31.70
CA HIS A 798 -7.55 15.14 -30.36
C HIS A 798 -7.12 16.59 -30.18
N TYR A 799 -5.95 16.97 -30.70
CA TYR A 799 -5.37 18.29 -30.45
C TYR A 799 -5.59 19.30 -31.58
N PHE A 800 -5.75 18.84 -32.83
CA PHE A 800 -6.04 19.71 -33.97
C PHE A 800 -7.49 19.52 -34.43
N LYS A 801 -8.45 19.93 -33.60
CA LYS A 801 -9.76 20.33 -34.10
C LYS A 801 -9.64 21.76 -34.63
N PRO A 802 -9.73 22.01 -35.95
CA PRO A 802 -9.82 23.37 -36.43
C PRO A 802 -11.12 23.97 -35.91
N ASN A 803 -11.04 25.17 -35.32
CA ASN A 803 -12.18 25.99 -34.96
C ASN A 803 -13.07 26.21 -36.19
N HIS A 804 -14.03 25.31 -36.43
CA HIS A 804 -15.11 25.58 -37.35
C HIS A 804 -16.10 26.48 -36.63
N ASN A 805 -15.98 27.75 -36.97
CA ASN A 805 -16.88 28.84 -36.62
C ASN A 805 -18.35 28.40 -36.67
N MET A 806 -19.05 28.83 -35.63
CA MET A 806 -20.48 28.71 -35.37
C MET A 806 -21.31 28.85 -36.65
N LYS A 807 -21.93 27.76 -37.11
CA LYS A 807 -23.01 27.86 -38.10
C LYS A 807 -24.30 28.25 -37.37
N THR A 808 -24.73 29.46 -37.69
CA THR A 808 -26.04 30.04 -37.38
C THR A 808 -27.19 29.10 -37.72
N ALA A 809 -28.20 29.18 -36.87
CA ALA A 809 -29.50 28.51 -36.94
C ALA A 809 -30.05 28.35 -38.37
N ARG A 810 -30.59 27.15 -38.65
CA ARG A 810 -31.55 26.95 -39.73
C ARG A 810 -32.71 26.12 -39.20
N GLU A 811 -33.89 26.60 -39.57
CA GLU A 811 -35.21 26.22 -39.09
C GLU A 811 -35.52 24.72 -39.16
N VAL A 812 -36.34 24.33 -38.20
CA VAL A 812 -36.95 23.01 -38.04
C VAL A 812 -38.00 22.82 -39.14
N ASP A 813 -37.77 21.86 -40.03
CA ASP A 813 -38.81 21.31 -40.91
C ASP A 813 -39.66 20.30 -40.12
N PRO A 814 -40.99 20.51 -39.93
CA PRO A 814 -41.79 19.73 -38.99
C PRO A 814 -42.18 18.31 -39.42
N ASN A 815 -41.68 17.75 -40.53
CA ASN A 815 -42.23 16.49 -41.05
C ASN A 815 -41.28 15.30 -41.19
N SER A 816 -40.12 15.30 -40.53
CA SER A 816 -39.25 14.12 -40.49
C SER A 816 -39.60 13.20 -39.31
N GLN A 817 -40.40 12.16 -39.59
CA GLN A 817 -40.64 11.03 -38.70
C GLN A 817 -39.34 10.44 -38.14
N LYS A 818 -39.19 10.48 -36.81
CA LYS A 818 -38.07 9.88 -36.06
C LYS A 818 -37.96 8.38 -36.35
N PRO A 819 -36.83 7.89 -36.89
CA PRO A 819 -36.51 6.48 -36.86
C PRO A 819 -36.18 6.08 -35.42
N VAL A 820 -36.80 5.01 -34.97
CA VAL A 820 -36.59 4.35 -33.68
C VAL A 820 -35.10 4.09 -33.49
N ALA A 821 -34.46 4.88 -32.63
CA ALA A 821 -33.07 4.68 -32.23
C ALA A 821 -32.97 3.36 -31.46
N SER A 822 -32.36 2.36 -32.11
CA SER A 822 -31.89 1.13 -31.48
C SER A 822 -31.05 1.50 -30.26
N GLN A 823 -31.54 1.16 -29.07
CA GLN A 823 -30.82 1.31 -27.81
C GLN A 823 -29.47 0.60 -27.92
N SER A 824 -28.40 1.38 -28.00
CA SER A 824 -27.05 0.92 -27.73
C SER A 824 -26.97 0.57 -26.24
N GLU A 825 -26.91 -0.72 -25.96
CA GLU A 825 -26.61 -1.28 -24.63
C GLU A 825 -25.32 -0.61 -24.09
N PRO A 826 -25.35 0.10 -22.94
CA PRO A 826 -24.20 0.84 -22.44
C PRO A 826 -23.06 -0.12 -22.05
N GLU A 827 -21.82 0.30 -22.31
CA GLU A 827 -20.58 -0.50 -22.17
C GLU A 827 -20.43 -1.25 -20.85
N THR A 828 -21.12 -0.81 -19.79
CA THR A 828 -21.20 -1.48 -18.50
C THR A 828 -21.78 -2.90 -18.59
N GLU A 829 -22.78 -3.18 -19.43
CA GLU A 829 -23.31 -4.55 -19.57
C GLU A 829 -22.36 -5.47 -20.35
N ARG A 830 -21.51 -4.92 -21.23
CA ARG A 830 -20.50 -5.70 -21.97
C ARG A 830 -19.36 -6.18 -21.05
N PHE A 831 -19.00 -5.38 -20.05
CA PHE A 831 -18.01 -5.76 -19.03
C PHE A 831 -18.53 -6.79 -18.03
N VAL A 832 -19.80 -6.69 -17.63
CA VAL A 832 -20.41 -7.68 -16.71
C VAL A 832 -20.60 -9.04 -17.38
N LYS A 833 -20.98 -9.09 -18.67
CA LYS A 833 -21.12 -10.37 -19.41
C LYS A 833 -19.80 -11.16 -19.51
N ARG A 834 -18.65 -10.48 -19.69
CA ARG A 834 -17.34 -11.17 -19.72
C ARG A 834 -16.95 -11.74 -18.35
N ARG A 835 -17.27 -11.04 -17.26
CA ARG A 835 -16.95 -11.52 -15.89
C ARG A 835 -17.85 -12.70 -15.49
N ALA A 836 -19.14 -12.67 -15.86
CA ALA A 836 -20.05 -13.80 -15.64
C ALA A 836 -19.66 -15.04 -16.46
N GLN A 837 -19.18 -14.88 -17.70
CA GLN A 837 -18.73 -16.03 -18.52
C GLN A 837 -17.45 -16.70 -17.98
N THR A 838 -16.65 -15.99 -17.18
CA THR A 838 -15.47 -16.60 -16.54
C THR A 838 -15.87 -17.45 -15.32
N LEU A 839 -17.00 -17.15 -14.68
CA LEU A 839 -17.52 -17.88 -13.51
C LEU A 839 -18.41 -19.10 -13.86
N VAL A 840 -18.84 -19.27 -15.11
CA VAL A 840 -19.70 -20.40 -15.52
C VAL A 840 -18.92 -21.56 -16.15
N LYS A 841 -17.60 -21.44 -16.34
CA LYS A 841 -16.75 -22.55 -16.83
C LYS A 841 -16.31 -23.50 -15.70
N THR A 842 -17.28 -24.04 -14.98
CA THR A 842 -17.13 -25.25 -14.15
C THR A 842 -18.50 -25.92 -13.98
N GLN A 843 -19.16 -26.26 -15.09
CA GLN A 843 -20.13 -27.37 -15.05
C GLN A 843 -19.39 -28.67 -15.42
N PRO A 844 -19.49 -29.71 -14.58
CA PRO A 844 -18.77 -30.96 -14.80
C PRO A 844 -19.31 -31.70 -16.02
N LYS A 845 -18.38 -32.17 -16.86
CA LYS A 845 -18.61 -33.03 -18.02
C LYS A 845 -19.56 -34.20 -17.67
N PRO A 846 -20.60 -34.46 -18.48
CA PRO A 846 -21.48 -35.60 -18.25
C PRO A 846 -20.71 -36.90 -18.49
N VAL A 847 -20.88 -37.83 -17.55
CA VAL A 847 -20.27 -39.16 -17.50
C VAL A 847 -20.60 -39.93 -18.78
N SER A 848 -19.53 -40.40 -19.44
CA SER A 848 -19.57 -41.22 -20.64
C SER A 848 -19.98 -42.66 -20.35
N LYS A 849 -20.87 -43.18 -21.21
CA LYS A 849 -21.01 -44.58 -21.64
C LYS A 849 -21.30 -45.62 -20.54
N ALA A 850 -22.59 -45.85 -20.29
CA ALA A 850 -23.08 -47.18 -19.95
C ALA A 850 -23.73 -47.80 -21.20
N GLU A 851 -22.94 -48.60 -21.89
CA GLU A 851 -23.35 -49.51 -22.94
C GLU A 851 -23.93 -50.77 -22.28
N LYS A 852 -25.23 -51.04 -22.45
CA LYS A 852 -25.75 -52.39 -22.78
C LYS A 852 -27.28 -52.49 -22.78
N ILE A 853 -27.73 -53.05 -23.90
CA ILE A 853 -28.86 -53.98 -24.11
C ILE A 853 -30.26 -53.38 -24.19
N ALA A 854 -30.72 -53.38 -25.44
CA ALA A 854 -32.10 -53.26 -25.85
C ALA A 854 -32.97 -54.37 -25.25
N THR A 855 -34.08 -53.99 -24.63
CA THR A 855 -35.29 -54.82 -24.55
C THR A 855 -36.52 -53.94 -24.71
N LYS A 856 -37.40 -54.40 -25.61
CA LYS A 856 -38.63 -53.81 -26.14
C LYS A 856 -39.71 -53.51 -25.08
N PRO A 857 -40.72 -52.68 -25.44
CA PRO A 857 -41.60 -51.99 -24.51
C PRO A 857 -42.76 -52.85 -24.02
N LYS A 858 -43.16 -52.66 -22.75
CA LYS A 858 -44.48 -53.04 -22.24
C LYS A 858 -45.14 -51.83 -21.60
N GLU A 859 -46.02 -51.24 -22.41
CA GLU A 859 -47.44 -51.03 -22.09
C GLU A 859 -47.79 -50.55 -20.67
N SER A 860 -48.11 -49.27 -20.62
CA SER A 860 -49.13 -48.61 -19.81
C SER A 860 -49.97 -49.49 -18.88
N VAL A 861 -49.84 -49.24 -17.57
CA VAL A 861 -50.95 -49.40 -16.62
C VAL A 861 -51.10 -48.10 -15.85
N LYS A 862 -52.08 -47.30 -16.27
CA LYS A 862 -52.75 -46.29 -15.46
C LYS A 862 -53.44 -47.02 -14.29
N VAL A 863 -53.13 -46.65 -13.05
CA VAL A 863 -54.09 -46.78 -11.95
C VAL A 863 -54.14 -45.46 -11.20
N SER A 864 -55.36 -44.93 -11.20
CA SER A 864 -55.86 -43.70 -10.61
C SER A 864 -55.62 -43.55 -9.10
N PRO A 865 -55.69 -42.30 -8.59
CA PRO A 865 -55.51 -41.98 -7.18
C PRO A 865 -56.76 -42.32 -6.36
N LYS A 866 -56.54 -42.77 -5.12
CA LYS A 866 -57.56 -42.80 -4.07
C LYS A 866 -56.91 -42.43 -2.73
N ASP A 867 -57.26 -41.24 -2.27
CA ASP A 867 -57.82 -40.96 -0.95
C ASP A 867 -57.25 -41.71 0.26
N ALA A 868 -56.51 -40.98 1.10
CA ALA A 868 -56.51 -41.18 2.55
C ALA A 868 -56.18 -39.83 3.21
N LYS A 869 -57.23 -39.06 3.52
CA LYS A 869 -57.70 -38.83 4.89
C LYS A 869 -56.66 -38.18 5.81
N THR A 870 -56.74 -36.85 5.82
CA THR A 870 -56.82 -36.00 7.01
C THR A 870 -57.28 -36.78 8.25
N ASN A 871 -56.40 -36.89 9.24
CA ASN A 871 -56.76 -37.15 10.62
C ASN A 871 -56.32 -35.97 11.47
N THR A 872 -57.33 -35.49 12.19
CA THR A 872 -57.37 -34.46 13.20
C THR A 872 -56.77 -34.99 14.51
N GLU A 873 -55.96 -34.17 15.17
CA GLU A 873 -55.75 -34.16 16.63
C GLU A 873 -55.18 -32.76 16.95
N SER A 874 -55.93 -31.78 17.47
CA SER A 874 -56.22 -31.55 18.90
C SER A 874 -55.02 -31.93 19.78
N GLU A 875 -54.41 -31.07 20.59
CA GLU A 875 -55.06 -30.26 21.62
C GLU A 875 -54.01 -29.34 22.29
N GLU A 876 -54.51 -28.21 22.81
CA GLU A 876 -53.96 -27.40 23.91
C GLU A 876 -52.45 -27.10 24.01
N THR A 877 -52.11 -25.81 23.90
CA THR A 877 -51.12 -25.22 24.81
C THR A 877 -51.60 -23.86 25.30
N LYS A 878 -51.88 -23.83 26.60
CA LYS A 878 -52.44 -22.73 27.38
C LYS A 878 -51.51 -21.51 27.44
N ALA A 879 -52.15 -20.35 27.43
CA ALA A 879 -51.61 -19.09 27.89
C ALA A 879 -51.12 -19.18 29.34
N VAL A 880 -49.90 -18.72 29.62
CA VAL A 880 -49.49 -18.22 30.93
C VAL A 880 -48.63 -16.98 30.73
N GLU A 881 -49.27 -15.84 30.94
CA GLU A 881 -48.69 -14.56 31.27
C GLU A 881 -47.95 -14.66 32.61
N LYS A 882 -46.67 -14.28 32.67
CA LYS A 882 -45.98 -14.03 33.94
C LYS A 882 -45.00 -12.86 33.83
N LYS A 883 -45.44 -11.74 34.40
CA LYS A 883 -44.67 -10.56 34.81
C LYS A 883 -43.43 -10.94 35.66
N SER A 884 -42.33 -10.24 35.41
CA SER A 884 -41.33 -9.85 36.43
C SER A 884 -40.60 -8.62 35.88
N GLU A 885 -41.01 -7.41 36.24
CA GLU A 885 -40.48 -6.64 37.39
C GLU A 885 -38.95 -6.74 37.50
N LEU A 886 -38.21 -5.94 36.71
CA LEU A 886 -36.85 -5.56 37.05
C LEU A 886 -36.88 -4.19 37.72
N LYS A 887 -36.67 -4.22 39.03
CA LYS A 887 -36.58 -3.09 39.94
C LYS A 887 -35.46 -2.14 39.52
N VAL A 888 -35.84 -0.89 39.32
CA VAL A 888 -34.98 0.28 39.47
C VAL A 888 -34.58 0.35 40.94
N GLN A 889 -33.30 0.16 41.25
CA GLN A 889 -32.72 0.55 42.54
C GLN A 889 -31.53 1.47 42.30
N ALA A 890 -31.64 2.62 42.95
CA ALA A 890 -30.77 3.77 42.88
C ALA A 890 -29.36 3.52 43.43
N LYS A 891 -28.39 4.13 42.77
CA LYS A 891 -27.70 5.29 43.34
C LYS A 891 -27.39 6.29 42.25
#